data_AF-A0A936S875-F1
#
_entry.id   AF-A0A936S875-F1
#
_cell.length_a   1.000
_cell.length_b   1.000
_cell.length_c   1.000
_cell.angle_alpha   90.00
_cell.angle_beta   90.00
_cell.angle_gamma   90.00
#
_symmetry.space_group_name_H-M   'P 1'
#
loop_
_entity.id
_entity.type
_entity.pdbx_description
1 polymer ?
#
loop_
_entity_poly.entity_id
_entity_poly.type
_entity_poly.pdbx_seq_one_letter_code
_entity_poly.pdbx_strand_id
1 'polypeptide(L)'
;MTKTADTNDGLCDADCSLREAIVAANSVSSDDFVNFDPMFFNSAHMITLSGSELIIGAGTNLTINGPGPSLLTINANNQSRVIFVDLNATASINGLKIFNGNGIGSFEHHGGGIRAFNFTNVSLNNLDITGNRTPGQGGGIFVANSTMTVTNCTVSNNDAGSSASGIFVYESTVTITGSTIKANLVGGIQTNGGNVTLQSSTVIGNNFGGNGGGVANGGGTFTINDSIISGNRALQGGGGISGTNGSITITNSSIVNNTSIYGGGGGIQSNGRLTVTGSTIAYNTDNSPNFGGGGIFNRAQTTTLNISNSLIKGNTTTGDGGGIYNDGTGQNENYSLLVNSSLIMENSATGKGGGVWVDTDLLFYNVTITGNISMSNGGGIFNSGLYTLITNVTIANNQAANGGGVQNENFLYTRNSLVANNVATGGTSRDWSGFVDSFGYNLIKDVSGATIAGTIQTGNIFGMDPLLGPLRNNGGPTMTLALRPGSPAIDKGAFVNPAPLLNDQRGFLRPVDFDLVPNAVDGNGSDIGAFERQIDDVSFNFTPFDFDGDSKTDVSIFRPAPGEWWVSRSSDGGNFTVQFGASRDLIVPTDYTGDGKTDVAFWRPSTGQWFVLRSEDFSFYAFPFGTTGDVPVPADYDGDGKSDAAVFRGEFVDLVY
;
A
#
# COMPACT_ATOMS: atom_id res chain seq x y z
N MET A 1 11.69 -44.74 -2.90
CA MET A 1 12.96 -44.41 -3.59
C MET A 1 14.09 -44.27 -2.57
N THR A 2 15.23 -44.95 -2.77
CA THR A 2 16.43 -44.90 -1.90
C THR A 2 17.73 -44.67 -2.69
N LYS A 3 17.62 -44.14 -3.92
CA LYS A 3 18.72 -44.06 -4.89
C LYS A 3 18.92 -42.64 -5.38
N THR A 4 20.18 -42.24 -5.56
CA THR A 4 20.57 -40.92 -6.10
C THR A 4 21.15 -40.96 -7.51
N ALA A 5 21.54 -42.15 -8.00
CA ALA A 5 22.04 -42.30 -9.35
C ALA A 5 20.91 -42.14 -10.38
N ASP A 6 21.15 -41.36 -11.43
CA ASP A 6 20.26 -41.22 -12.57
C ASP A 6 20.53 -42.34 -13.58
N THR A 7 19.84 -43.47 -13.42
CA THR A 7 19.87 -44.61 -14.36
C THR A 7 18.57 -44.69 -15.16
N ASN A 8 18.62 -45.40 -16.29
CA ASN A 8 17.44 -45.70 -17.09
C ASN A 8 17.61 -47.04 -17.80
N ASP A 9 17.36 -48.14 -17.09
CA ASP A 9 17.28 -49.48 -17.70
C ASP A 9 15.87 -49.83 -18.22
N GLY A 10 14.89 -48.95 -17.98
CA GLY A 10 13.52 -49.08 -18.44
C GLY A 10 12.59 -49.83 -17.49
N LEU A 11 13.06 -50.23 -16.30
CA LEU A 11 12.26 -50.91 -15.28
C LEU A 11 12.40 -50.21 -13.93
N CYS A 12 11.27 -49.91 -13.27
CA CYS A 12 11.29 -49.46 -11.89
C CYS A 12 11.16 -50.67 -10.95
N ASP A 13 12.28 -51.31 -10.65
CA ASP A 13 12.35 -52.49 -9.77
C ASP A 13 13.03 -52.17 -8.42
N ALA A 14 13.78 -53.12 -7.84
CA ALA A 14 14.52 -52.91 -6.60
C ALA A 14 15.59 -51.80 -6.71
N ASP A 15 16.04 -51.45 -7.92
CA ASP A 15 17.05 -50.41 -8.18
C ASP A 15 16.46 -49.14 -8.84
N CYS A 16 15.19 -48.84 -8.58
CA CYS A 16 14.49 -47.74 -9.26
C CYS A 16 15.08 -46.34 -8.98
N SER A 17 15.49 -45.65 -10.04
CA SER A 17 15.89 -44.25 -10.10
C SER A 17 14.69 -43.31 -10.26
N LEU A 18 14.89 -41.99 -10.09
CA LEU A 18 13.82 -41.01 -10.27
C LEU A 18 13.31 -41.02 -11.72
N ARG A 19 14.24 -41.19 -12.66
CA ARG A 19 13.92 -41.27 -14.09
C ARG A 19 13.14 -42.54 -14.40
N GLU A 20 13.55 -43.69 -13.87
CA GLU A 20 12.83 -44.96 -14.05
C GLU A 20 11.43 -44.90 -13.44
N ALA A 21 11.26 -44.28 -12.27
CA ALA A 21 9.95 -44.07 -11.65
C ALA A 21 9.03 -43.20 -12.53
N ILE A 22 9.56 -42.12 -13.11
CA ILE A 22 8.80 -41.25 -14.03
C ILE A 22 8.46 -42.00 -15.33
N VAL A 23 9.40 -42.77 -15.88
CA VAL A 23 9.16 -43.59 -17.08
C VAL A 23 8.06 -44.62 -16.82
N ALA A 24 8.06 -45.25 -15.65
CA ALA A 24 6.99 -46.17 -15.25
C ALA A 24 5.64 -45.45 -15.15
N ALA A 25 5.59 -44.27 -14.53
CA ALA A 25 4.35 -43.47 -14.43
C ALA A 25 3.81 -43.06 -15.80
N ASN A 26 4.69 -42.69 -16.74
CA ASN A 26 4.29 -42.35 -18.11
C ASN A 26 3.68 -43.53 -18.90
N SER A 27 3.88 -44.78 -18.43
CA SER A 27 3.39 -45.99 -19.12
C SER A 27 1.96 -46.38 -18.74
N VAL A 28 1.37 -45.70 -17.76
CA VAL A 28 0.04 -45.98 -17.22
C VAL A 28 -0.76 -44.68 -17.11
N SER A 29 -2.09 -44.81 -16.95
CA SER A 29 -3.00 -43.67 -16.79
C SER A 29 -3.52 -43.53 -15.35
N SER A 30 -2.80 -44.09 -14.38
CA SER A 30 -3.15 -44.03 -12.95
C SER A 30 -2.56 -42.81 -12.27
N ASP A 31 -3.07 -42.50 -11.09
CA ASP A 31 -2.47 -41.52 -10.18
C ASP A 31 -1.23 -42.15 -9.54
N ASP A 32 -0.05 -41.63 -9.87
CA ASP A 32 1.22 -42.19 -9.41
C ASP A 32 1.93 -41.26 -8.42
N PHE A 33 2.68 -41.87 -7.50
CA PHE A 33 3.38 -41.19 -6.42
C PHE A 33 4.84 -41.62 -6.34
N VAL A 34 5.76 -40.66 -6.48
CA VAL A 34 7.18 -40.85 -6.20
C VAL A 34 7.47 -40.33 -4.80
N ASN A 35 7.74 -41.26 -3.88
CA ASN A 35 8.12 -40.95 -2.50
C ASN A 35 9.59 -41.31 -2.25
N PHE A 36 10.32 -40.39 -1.62
CA PHE A 36 11.70 -40.58 -1.18
C PHE A 36 11.71 -41.14 0.24
N ASP A 37 12.52 -42.17 0.49
CA ASP A 37 12.63 -42.81 1.80
C ASP A 37 13.17 -41.79 2.83
N PRO A 38 12.42 -41.47 3.89
CA PRO A 38 12.82 -40.46 4.86
C PRO A 38 14.04 -40.86 5.68
N MET A 39 14.35 -42.15 5.81
CA MET A 39 15.57 -42.61 6.48
C MET A 39 16.79 -42.44 5.60
N PHE A 40 16.66 -42.62 4.29
CA PHE A 40 17.76 -42.41 3.36
C PHE A 40 18.00 -40.92 3.09
N PHE A 41 16.93 -40.15 2.86
CA PHE A 41 17.01 -38.71 2.57
C PHE A 41 16.90 -37.84 3.83
N ASN A 42 17.47 -38.28 4.96
CA ASN A 42 17.52 -37.51 6.21
C ASN A 42 18.67 -36.46 6.25
N SER A 43 19.53 -36.46 5.22
CA SER A 43 20.60 -35.50 4.99
C SER A 43 20.60 -35.01 3.54
N ALA A 44 21.39 -33.98 3.24
CA ALA A 44 21.49 -33.43 1.90
C ALA A 44 22.02 -34.45 0.88
N HIS A 45 21.27 -34.63 -0.21
CA HIS A 45 21.58 -35.49 -1.34
C HIS A 45 21.41 -34.72 -2.65
N MET A 46 22.08 -35.22 -3.69
CA MET A 46 21.98 -34.70 -5.04
C MET A 46 21.76 -35.84 -6.03
N ILE A 47 20.75 -35.69 -6.88
CA ILE A 47 20.57 -36.48 -8.09
C ILE A 47 21.12 -35.65 -9.24
N THR A 48 22.19 -36.12 -9.88
CA THR A 48 22.77 -35.47 -11.05
C THR A 48 22.26 -36.15 -12.31
N LEU A 49 21.59 -35.40 -13.19
CA LEU A 49 21.02 -35.95 -14.41
C LEU A 49 22.11 -36.32 -15.43
N SER A 50 21.92 -37.42 -16.15
CA SER A 50 22.88 -37.97 -17.13
C SER A 50 22.81 -37.31 -18.51
N GLY A 51 22.51 -36.01 -18.58
CA GLY A 51 22.48 -35.23 -19.82
C GLY A 51 21.14 -35.12 -20.54
N SER A 52 20.05 -35.63 -19.95
CA SER A 52 18.69 -35.45 -20.46
C SER A 52 17.72 -35.02 -19.37
N GLU A 53 16.65 -34.33 -19.75
CA GLU A 53 15.61 -33.85 -18.83
C GLU A 53 14.72 -34.98 -18.31
N LEU A 54 14.07 -34.77 -17.17
CA LEU A 54 13.02 -35.65 -16.66
C LEU A 54 11.69 -35.27 -17.32
N ILE A 55 11.08 -36.19 -18.07
CA ILE A 55 9.88 -35.93 -18.87
C ILE A 55 8.65 -36.55 -18.19
N ILE A 56 7.70 -35.72 -17.78
CA ILE A 56 6.34 -36.13 -17.38
C ILE A 56 5.46 -36.00 -18.63
N GLY A 57 5.15 -37.15 -19.22
CA GLY A 57 4.64 -37.27 -20.58
C GLY A 57 3.11 -37.26 -20.71
N ALA A 58 2.64 -37.48 -21.94
CA ALA A 58 1.25 -37.31 -22.31
C ALA A 58 0.26 -38.04 -21.39
N GLY A 59 -0.74 -37.31 -20.88
CA GLY A 59 -1.82 -37.86 -20.05
C GLY A 59 -1.40 -38.42 -18.69
N THR A 60 -0.15 -38.21 -18.27
CA THR A 60 0.37 -38.72 -16.99
C THR A 60 -0.20 -37.89 -15.82
N ASN A 61 -0.57 -38.56 -14.72
CA ASN A 61 -0.91 -37.89 -13.46
C ASN A 61 0.09 -38.28 -12.37
N LEU A 62 1.04 -37.39 -12.06
CA LEU A 62 2.18 -37.72 -11.22
C LEU A 62 2.36 -36.74 -10.06
N THR A 63 2.53 -37.28 -8.86
CA THR A 63 2.99 -36.54 -7.69
C THR A 63 4.40 -36.96 -7.28
N ILE A 64 5.33 -36.00 -7.20
CA ILE A 64 6.70 -36.20 -6.71
C ILE A 64 6.82 -35.52 -5.34
N ASN A 65 6.98 -36.33 -4.30
CA ASN A 65 7.06 -35.87 -2.90
C ASN A 65 8.50 -35.86 -2.40
N GLY A 66 9.20 -34.77 -2.67
CA GLY A 66 10.55 -34.51 -2.20
C GLY A 66 10.64 -34.32 -0.67
N PRO A 67 11.80 -34.65 -0.07
CA PRO A 67 12.02 -34.55 1.38
C PRO A 67 12.18 -33.10 1.88
N GLY A 68 12.36 -32.13 0.97
CA GLY A 68 12.61 -30.72 1.25
C GLY A 68 13.76 -30.16 0.40
N PRO A 69 13.73 -28.87 0.02
CA PRO A 69 14.74 -28.29 -0.87
C PRO A 69 16.16 -28.24 -0.27
N SER A 70 16.29 -28.29 1.07
CA SER A 70 17.60 -28.43 1.74
C SER A 70 18.15 -29.85 1.74
N LEU A 71 17.30 -30.85 1.49
CA LEU A 71 17.63 -32.27 1.59
C LEU A 71 17.82 -32.94 0.23
N LEU A 72 17.12 -32.50 -0.82
CA LEU A 72 17.26 -33.10 -2.14
C LEU A 72 17.36 -32.06 -3.25
N THR A 73 18.50 -32.09 -3.94
CA THR A 73 18.75 -31.33 -5.16
C THR A 73 18.64 -32.24 -6.39
N ILE A 74 17.85 -31.82 -7.38
CA ILE A 74 17.89 -32.35 -8.74
C ILE A 74 18.74 -31.40 -9.58
N ASN A 75 19.90 -31.87 -10.00
CA ASN A 75 20.93 -31.09 -10.69
C ASN A 75 21.09 -31.57 -12.13
N ALA A 76 20.71 -30.76 -13.12
CA ALA A 76 20.88 -31.13 -14.54
C ALA A 76 22.30 -30.85 -15.09
N ASN A 77 23.24 -30.44 -14.24
CA ASN A 77 24.66 -30.22 -14.55
C ASN A 77 24.90 -29.30 -15.75
N ASN A 78 23.98 -28.37 -16.01
CA ASN A 78 23.98 -27.47 -17.16
C ASN A 78 23.92 -28.18 -18.52
N GLN A 79 23.56 -29.47 -18.55
CA GLN A 79 23.53 -30.30 -19.77
C GLN A 79 22.14 -30.42 -20.39
N SER A 80 21.08 -30.22 -19.60
CA SER A 80 19.70 -30.29 -20.06
C SER A 80 18.80 -29.43 -19.18
N ARG A 81 17.52 -29.30 -19.55
CA ARG A 81 16.48 -28.86 -18.61
C ARG A 81 16.37 -29.86 -17.47
N VAL A 82 15.85 -29.43 -16.32
CA VAL A 82 15.63 -30.36 -15.20
C VAL A 82 14.36 -31.16 -15.41
N ILE A 83 13.21 -30.50 -15.57
CA ILE A 83 11.89 -31.16 -15.69
C ILE A 83 11.10 -30.56 -16.85
N PHE A 84 10.49 -31.43 -17.65
CA PHE A 84 9.54 -31.06 -18.70
C PHE A 84 8.22 -31.80 -18.52
N VAL A 85 7.12 -31.03 -18.45
CA VAL A 85 5.74 -31.51 -18.36
C VAL A 85 5.02 -31.15 -19.65
N ASP A 86 4.43 -32.14 -20.32
CA ASP A 86 3.89 -31.97 -21.67
C ASP A 86 2.53 -32.69 -21.87
N LEU A 87 1.83 -32.33 -22.95
CA LEU A 87 0.68 -33.06 -23.53
C LEU A 87 -0.42 -33.49 -22.54
N ASN A 88 -1.11 -32.51 -21.93
CA ASN A 88 -2.20 -32.72 -20.98
C ASN A 88 -1.81 -33.45 -19.67
N ALA A 89 -0.51 -33.55 -19.36
CA ALA A 89 -0.08 -34.11 -18.09
C ALA A 89 -0.50 -33.24 -16.90
N THR A 90 -0.78 -33.91 -15.78
CA THR A 90 -0.97 -33.30 -14.47
C THR A 90 0.21 -33.67 -13.58
N ALA A 91 0.87 -32.67 -12.98
CA ALA A 91 2.06 -32.88 -12.16
C ALA A 91 2.00 -32.09 -10.85
N SER A 92 2.29 -32.73 -9.73
CA SER A 92 2.54 -32.10 -8.43
C SER A 92 3.98 -32.33 -8.01
N ILE A 93 4.77 -31.27 -7.89
CA ILE A 93 6.21 -31.33 -7.61
C ILE A 93 6.46 -30.62 -6.28
N ASN A 94 6.87 -31.38 -5.27
CA ASN A 94 6.89 -30.94 -3.88
C ASN A 94 8.28 -31.08 -3.27
N GLY A 95 8.73 -30.08 -2.50
CA GLY A 95 9.87 -30.23 -1.59
C GLY A 95 11.21 -30.59 -2.25
N LEU A 96 11.56 -29.96 -3.37
CA LEU A 96 12.81 -30.21 -4.10
C LEU A 96 13.57 -28.92 -4.38
N LYS A 97 14.90 -29.03 -4.48
CA LYS A 97 15.72 -28.01 -5.13
C LYS A 97 15.95 -28.37 -6.60
N ILE A 98 15.60 -27.47 -7.50
CA ILE A 98 15.73 -27.59 -8.95
C ILE A 98 16.89 -26.69 -9.38
N PHE A 99 17.99 -27.29 -9.81
CA PHE A 99 19.27 -26.61 -9.91
C PHE A 99 20.02 -26.89 -11.22
N ASN A 100 20.78 -25.89 -11.68
CA ASN A 100 21.70 -25.99 -12.80
C ASN A 100 21.06 -26.61 -14.06
N GLY A 101 19.78 -26.33 -14.26
CA GLY A 101 19.06 -26.57 -15.51
C GLY A 101 19.58 -25.69 -16.63
N ASN A 102 19.59 -26.21 -17.85
CA ASN A 102 19.89 -25.47 -19.05
C ASN A 102 18.85 -25.79 -20.14
N GLY A 103 18.12 -24.78 -20.63
CA GLY A 103 17.13 -24.88 -21.70
C GLY A 103 17.62 -25.40 -23.06
N ILE A 104 18.82 -25.96 -23.15
CA ILE A 104 19.36 -26.67 -24.30
C ILE A 104 18.77 -28.10 -24.34
N GLY A 105 18.23 -28.51 -25.49
CA GLY A 105 17.50 -29.77 -25.65
C GLY A 105 16.75 -29.85 -26.98
N SER A 106 16.01 -30.95 -27.20
CA SER A 106 15.39 -31.35 -28.48
C SER A 106 14.21 -30.49 -28.95
N PHE A 107 13.68 -29.61 -28.10
CA PHE A 107 12.56 -28.72 -28.42
C PHE A 107 12.83 -27.35 -27.79
N GLU A 108 12.60 -26.28 -28.56
CA GLU A 108 12.69 -24.83 -28.29
C GLU A 108 13.35 -24.41 -26.95
N HIS A 109 14.31 -23.49 -27.02
CA HIS A 109 15.17 -23.06 -25.92
C HIS A 109 14.46 -22.35 -24.74
N HIS A 110 13.60 -23.00 -23.96
CA HIS A 110 12.81 -22.39 -22.88
C HIS A 110 12.78 -23.26 -21.61
N GLY A 111 12.62 -22.65 -20.43
CA GLY A 111 12.38 -23.38 -19.17
C GLY A 111 13.61 -24.11 -18.65
N GLY A 112 14.66 -23.40 -18.24
CA GLY A 112 15.91 -24.02 -17.78
C GLY A 112 15.69 -25.00 -16.63
N GLY A 113 14.95 -24.58 -15.61
CA GLY A 113 14.53 -25.43 -14.50
C GLY A 113 13.35 -26.33 -14.89
N ILE A 114 12.18 -25.70 -15.05
CA ILE A 114 10.90 -26.39 -15.32
C ILE A 114 10.25 -25.80 -16.57
N ARG A 115 9.80 -26.66 -17.48
CA ARG A 115 8.93 -26.30 -18.60
C ARG A 115 7.58 -27.02 -18.48
N ALA A 116 6.48 -26.30 -18.63
CA ALA A 116 5.12 -26.83 -18.73
C ALA A 116 4.47 -26.38 -20.05
N PHE A 117 3.98 -27.31 -20.86
CA PHE A 117 3.56 -27.04 -22.23
C PHE A 117 2.37 -27.91 -22.67
N ASN A 118 1.59 -27.48 -23.67
CA ASN A 118 0.46 -28.23 -24.25
C ASN A 118 -0.61 -28.67 -23.23
N PHE A 119 -1.36 -27.71 -22.68
CA PHE A 119 -2.57 -27.96 -21.89
C PHE A 119 -2.32 -28.74 -20.58
N THR A 120 -1.15 -28.52 -19.97
CA THR A 120 -0.80 -29.18 -18.70
C THR A 120 -1.41 -28.48 -17.49
N ASN A 121 -1.46 -29.22 -16.37
CA ASN A 121 -1.82 -28.70 -15.06
C ASN A 121 -0.72 -29.03 -14.04
N VAL A 122 0.03 -28.00 -13.61
CA VAL A 122 1.21 -28.18 -12.77
C VAL A 122 1.07 -27.48 -11.43
N SER A 123 1.35 -28.19 -10.34
CA SER A 123 1.49 -27.63 -9.01
C SER A 123 2.92 -27.74 -8.51
N LEU A 124 3.51 -26.59 -8.17
CA LEU A 124 4.85 -26.49 -7.61
C LEU A 124 4.73 -26.04 -6.16
N ASN A 125 5.15 -26.88 -5.21
CA ASN A 125 5.01 -26.58 -3.79
C ASN A 125 6.33 -26.71 -3.04
N ASN A 126 6.69 -25.67 -2.27
CA ASN A 126 7.87 -25.67 -1.40
C ASN A 126 9.17 -26.02 -2.15
N LEU A 127 9.37 -25.41 -3.33
CA LEU A 127 10.54 -25.64 -4.17
C LEU A 127 11.57 -24.51 -4.05
N ASP A 128 12.85 -24.85 -4.20
CA ASP A 128 13.93 -23.90 -4.48
C ASP A 128 14.39 -24.06 -5.94
N ILE A 129 13.98 -23.15 -6.82
CA ILE A 129 14.28 -23.18 -8.26
C ILE A 129 15.35 -22.12 -8.54
N THR A 130 16.60 -22.56 -8.62
CA THR A 130 17.73 -21.64 -8.64
C THR A 130 18.88 -22.04 -9.56
N GLY A 131 19.63 -21.05 -10.04
CA GLY A 131 20.82 -21.28 -10.88
C GLY A 131 20.50 -21.93 -12.22
N ASN A 132 19.25 -21.87 -12.68
CA ASN A 132 18.85 -22.43 -13.95
C ASN A 132 18.97 -21.38 -15.06
N ARG A 133 19.33 -21.81 -16.26
CA ARG A 133 19.55 -20.94 -17.39
C ARG A 133 18.85 -21.41 -18.66
N THR A 134 18.63 -20.52 -19.61
CA THR A 134 18.14 -20.89 -20.93
C THR A 134 18.57 -19.88 -22.00
N PRO A 135 18.82 -20.30 -23.26
CA PRO A 135 19.04 -19.36 -24.36
C PRO A 135 17.80 -18.51 -24.70
N GLY A 136 16.59 -19.05 -24.49
CA GLY A 136 15.33 -18.34 -24.75
C GLY A 136 14.73 -17.76 -23.48
N GLN A 137 13.56 -18.25 -23.06
CA GLN A 137 12.72 -17.59 -22.04
C GLN A 137 12.44 -18.49 -20.83
N GLY A 138 12.29 -17.89 -19.64
CA GLY A 138 11.97 -18.63 -18.41
C GLY A 138 13.16 -19.45 -17.93
N GLY A 139 14.22 -18.80 -17.46
CA GLY A 139 15.39 -19.50 -16.91
C GLY A 139 15.02 -20.47 -15.80
N GLY A 140 14.21 -20.01 -14.83
CA GLY A 140 13.63 -20.86 -13.79
C GLY A 140 12.45 -21.67 -14.30
N ILE A 141 11.38 -20.99 -14.70
CA ILE A 141 10.11 -21.59 -15.09
C ILE A 141 9.63 -21.01 -16.42
N PHE A 142 9.18 -21.89 -17.31
CA PHE A 142 8.41 -21.54 -18.50
C PHE A 142 7.08 -22.29 -18.51
N VAL A 143 5.98 -21.58 -18.77
CA VAL A 143 4.65 -22.17 -18.93
C VAL A 143 3.97 -21.63 -20.18
N ALA A 144 3.45 -22.52 -21.03
CA ALA A 144 2.64 -22.10 -22.17
C ALA A 144 1.40 -22.98 -22.43
N ASN A 145 0.31 -22.31 -22.85
CA ASN A 145 -1.00 -22.93 -23.10
C ASN A 145 -1.45 -23.87 -21.96
N SER A 146 -1.16 -23.52 -20.71
CA SER A 146 -1.28 -24.43 -19.56
C SER A 146 -1.77 -23.71 -18.30
N THR A 147 -1.97 -24.48 -17.23
CA THR A 147 -2.28 -23.95 -15.89
C THR A 147 -1.17 -24.31 -14.90
N MET A 148 -0.81 -23.37 -14.03
CA MET A 148 0.22 -23.60 -13.02
C MET A 148 -0.08 -22.93 -11.68
N THR A 149 0.18 -23.63 -10.59
CA THR A 149 0.25 -23.07 -9.23
C THR A 149 1.67 -23.11 -8.71
N VAL A 150 2.11 -22.01 -8.08
CA VAL A 150 3.44 -21.88 -7.48
C VAL A 150 3.25 -21.44 -6.04
N THR A 151 3.44 -22.35 -5.09
CA THR A 151 3.09 -22.14 -3.68
C THR A 151 4.30 -22.33 -2.78
N ASN A 152 4.61 -21.32 -1.95
CA ASN A 152 5.73 -21.35 -1.01
C ASN A 152 7.08 -21.67 -1.68
N CYS A 153 7.26 -21.26 -2.94
CA CYS A 153 8.47 -21.52 -3.70
C CYS A 153 9.41 -20.31 -3.68
N THR A 154 10.70 -20.58 -3.86
CA THR A 154 11.70 -19.55 -4.19
C THR A 154 12.18 -19.76 -5.62
N VAL A 155 12.07 -18.73 -6.46
CA VAL A 155 12.63 -18.71 -7.83
C VAL A 155 13.73 -17.66 -7.88
N SER A 156 15.00 -18.09 -7.91
CA SER A 156 16.11 -17.17 -7.73
C SER A 156 17.37 -17.43 -8.53
N ASN A 157 18.13 -16.39 -8.85
CA ASN A 157 19.43 -16.50 -9.55
C ASN A 157 19.33 -17.29 -10.87
N ASN A 158 18.19 -17.20 -11.55
CA ASN A 158 18.04 -17.80 -12.87
C ASN A 158 18.45 -16.80 -13.96
N ASP A 159 18.75 -17.33 -15.14
CA ASP A 159 19.26 -16.58 -16.30
C ASP A 159 18.50 -16.96 -17.59
N ALA A 160 18.23 -15.97 -18.44
CA ALA A 160 17.57 -16.18 -19.73
C ALA A 160 18.15 -15.18 -20.75
N GLY A 161 18.48 -15.65 -21.94
CA GLY A 161 19.25 -14.89 -22.93
C GLY A 161 18.57 -13.61 -23.44
N SER A 162 17.24 -13.52 -23.42
CA SER A 162 16.53 -12.37 -24.01
C SER A 162 15.21 -11.95 -23.33
N SER A 163 14.60 -12.76 -22.46
CA SER A 163 13.31 -12.45 -21.80
C SER A 163 13.09 -13.28 -20.53
N ALA A 164 12.34 -12.75 -19.55
CA ALA A 164 12.25 -13.18 -18.13
C ALA A 164 13.09 -14.38 -17.69
N SER A 165 14.10 -14.11 -16.87
CA SER A 165 14.93 -15.15 -16.27
C SER A 165 14.22 -15.95 -15.17
N GLY A 166 13.33 -15.34 -14.39
CA GLY A 166 12.61 -16.06 -13.33
C GLY A 166 11.50 -16.94 -13.89
N ILE A 167 10.37 -16.33 -14.23
CA ILE A 167 9.14 -17.01 -14.69
C ILE A 167 8.64 -16.37 -15.98
N PHE A 168 8.45 -17.17 -17.01
CA PHE A 168 7.82 -16.73 -18.25
C PHE A 168 6.49 -17.46 -18.49
N VAL A 169 5.46 -16.70 -18.80
CA VAL A 169 4.07 -17.16 -18.98
C VAL A 169 3.57 -16.78 -20.37
N TYR A 170 3.13 -17.76 -21.16
CA TYR A 170 2.58 -17.56 -22.49
C TYR A 170 1.18 -18.15 -22.60
N GLU A 171 0.16 -17.31 -22.84
CA GLU A 171 -1.24 -17.76 -23.02
C GLU A 171 -1.69 -18.82 -21.98
N SER A 172 -1.33 -18.58 -20.71
CA SER A 172 -1.49 -19.53 -19.60
C SER A 172 -2.12 -18.87 -18.38
N THR A 173 -2.66 -19.67 -17.47
CA THR A 173 -3.13 -19.19 -16.16
C THR A 173 -2.17 -19.61 -15.06
N VAL A 174 -1.60 -18.66 -14.33
CA VAL A 174 -0.64 -18.93 -13.26
C VAL A 174 -1.05 -18.24 -11.97
N THR A 175 -1.09 -18.99 -10.87
CA THR A 175 -1.28 -18.43 -9.53
C THR A 175 -0.03 -18.65 -8.70
N ILE A 176 0.52 -17.57 -8.15
CA ILE A 176 1.72 -17.56 -7.34
C ILE A 176 1.34 -17.11 -5.93
N THR A 177 1.50 -17.99 -4.94
CA THR A 177 1.07 -17.76 -3.55
C THR A 177 2.23 -17.98 -2.57
N GLY A 178 2.41 -17.09 -1.59
CA GLY A 178 3.41 -17.27 -0.53
C GLY A 178 4.85 -17.39 -1.04
N SER A 179 5.14 -16.96 -2.28
CA SER A 179 6.37 -17.31 -2.99
C SER A 179 7.29 -16.09 -3.16
N THR A 180 8.58 -16.35 -3.35
CA THR A 180 9.61 -15.32 -3.52
C THR A 180 10.31 -15.46 -4.87
N ILE A 181 10.23 -14.44 -5.71
CA ILE A 181 10.93 -14.34 -7.00
C ILE A 181 12.04 -13.30 -6.85
N LYS A 182 13.31 -13.73 -6.81
CA LYS A 182 14.40 -12.82 -6.45
C LYS A 182 15.68 -12.97 -7.26
N ALA A 183 16.39 -11.86 -7.45
CA ALA A 183 17.74 -11.85 -8.02
C ALA A 183 17.86 -12.59 -9.36
N ASN A 184 16.81 -12.59 -10.19
CA ASN A 184 16.87 -13.14 -11.54
C ASN A 184 17.48 -12.10 -12.49
N LEU A 185 18.34 -12.56 -13.40
CA LEU A 185 19.29 -11.69 -14.11
C LEU A 185 18.64 -10.80 -15.18
N VAL A 186 17.58 -11.30 -15.81
CA VAL A 186 16.80 -10.64 -16.84
C VAL A 186 15.32 -10.76 -16.45
N GLY A 187 14.94 -10.20 -15.30
CA GLY A 187 13.55 -10.00 -14.83
C GLY A 187 12.99 -11.11 -13.96
N GLY A 188 12.02 -10.75 -13.13
CA GLY A 188 11.32 -11.67 -12.24
C GLY A 188 10.26 -12.49 -12.96
N ILE A 189 9.20 -11.83 -13.42
CA ILE A 189 8.03 -12.46 -14.05
C ILE A 189 7.71 -11.73 -15.34
N GLN A 190 7.47 -12.46 -16.43
CA GLN A 190 6.95 -11.88 -17.66
C GLN A 190 5.78 -12.69 -18.20
N THR A 191 4.80 -11.98 -18.73
CA THR A 191 3.65 -12.55 -19.41
C THR A 191 3.60 -12.11 -20.87
N ASN A 192 3.10 -12.99 -21.72
CA ASN A 192 2.70 -12.69 -23.08
C ASN A 192 1.34 -13.37 -23.31
N GLY A 193 0.27 -12.63 -23.02
CA GLY A 193 -1.09 -13.18 -22.93
C GLY A 193 -1.34 -13.94 -21.62
N GLY A 194 -2.53 -14.53 -21.50
CA GLY A 194 -2.94 -15.27 -20.30
C GLY A 194 -3.24 -14.43 -19.06
N ASN A 195 -3.31 -15.09 -17.89
CA ASN A 195 -3.68 -14.48 -16.62
C ASN A 195 -2.68 -14.88 -15.53
N VAL A 196 -2.14 -13.91 -14.79
CA VAL A 196 -1.26 -14.17 -13.65
C VAL A 196 -1.81 -13.51 -12.39
N THR A 197 -1.92 -14.28 -11.31
CA THR A 197 -2.25 -13.77 -9.98
C THR A 197 -1.06 -13.96 -9.05
N LEU A 198 -0.61 -12.87 -8.43
CA LEU A 198 0.40 -12.84 -7.39
C LEU A 198 -0.29 -12.53 -6.05
N GLN A 199 -0.27 -13.48 -5.12
CA GLN A 199 -0.95 -13.40 -3.83
C GLN A 199 0.05 -13.61 -2.69
N SER A 200 0.08 -12.71 -1.71
CA SER A 200 0.92 -12.86 -0.51
C SER A 200 2.38 -13.22 -0.83
N SER A 201 2.92 -12.62 -1.89
CA SER A 201 4.19 -13.02 -2.51
C SER A 201 5.12 -11.83 -2.69
N THR A 202 6.40 -12.10 -2.91
CA THR A 202 7.45 -11.07 -3.02
C THR A 202 8.23 -11.20 -4.33
N VAL A 203 8.35 -10.10 -5.08
CA VAL A 203 9.22 -9.98 -6.26
C VAL A 203 10.31 -8.94 -5.96
N ILE A 204 11.55 -9.39 -5.74
CA ILE A 204 12.60 -8.55 -5.17
C ILE A 204 13.97 -8.62 -5.85
N GLY A 205 14.59 -7.48 -6.09
CA GLY A 205 15.98 -7.42 -6.54
C GLY A 205 16.21 -8.04 -7.92
N ASN A 206 15.18 -8.10 -8.77
CA ASN A 206 15.32 -8.59 -10.14
C ASN A 206 15.78 -7.44 -11.04
N ASN A 207 16.68 -7.76 -11.96
CA ASN A 207 17.25 -6.81 -12.91
C ASN A 207 16.78 -7.19 -14.30
N PHE A 208 16.34 -6.25 -15.14
CA PHE A 208 15.95 -6.55 -16.51
C PHE A 208 16.69 -5.63 -17.50
N GLY A 209 17.32 -6.23 -18.51
CA GLY A 209 18.02 -5.52 -19.59
C GLY A 209 17.11 -4.80 -20.61
N GLY A 210 15.79 -4.76 -20.39
CA GLY A 210 14.78 -4.09 -21.24
C GLY A 210 13.62 -3.47 -20.41
N ASN A 211 12.36 -3.74 -20.75
CA ASN A 211 11.15 -3.31 -20.02
C ASN A 211 10.77 -4.14 -18.76
N GLY A 212 10.62 -3.50 -17.60
CA GLY A 212 10.05 -4.13 -16.38
C GLY A 212 11.05 -4.93 -15.56
N GLY A 213 11.53 -4.39 -14.43
CA GLY A 213 12.56 -5.05 -13.61
C GLY A 213 12.03 -6.24 -12.82
N GLY A 214 10.87 -6.08 -12.19
CA GLY A 214 10.20 -7.12 -11.41
C GLY A 214 9.20 -7.91 -12.25
N VAL A 215 8.21 -7.20 -12.79
CA VAL A 215 7.11 -7.75 -13.58
C VAL A 215 7.01 -7.05 -14.94
N ALA A 216 6.91 -7.82 -16.01
CA ALA A 216 6.63 -7.34 -17.35
C ALA A 216 5.33 -7.97 -17.87
N ASN A 217 4.22 -7.22 -17.89
CA ASN A 217 2.94 -7.66 -18.43
C ASN A 217 2.82 -7.30 -19.91
N GLY A 218 3.14 -8.26 -20.79
CA GLY A 218 3.08 -8.09 -22.24
C GLY A 218 1.65 -8.15 -22.83
N GLY A 219 0.68 -8.65 -22.07
CA GLY A 219 -0.72 -8.82 -22.48
C GLY A 219 -1.51 -9.67 -21.49
N GLY A 220 -2.85 -9.64 -21.58
CA GLY A 220 -3.71 -10.36 -20.65
C GLY A 220 -3.95 -9.62 -19.32
N THR A 221 -4.21 -10.36 -18.24
CA THR A 221 -4.45 -9.78 -16.90
C THR A 221 -3.34 -10.14 -15.91
N PHE A 222 -2.89 -9.14 -15.15
CA PHE A 222 -1.95 -9.35 -14.05
C PHE A 222 -2.53 -8.77 -12.77
N THR A 223 -2.84 -9.64 -11.80
CA THR A 223 -3.44 -9.27 -10.52
C THR A 223 -2.42 -9.44 -9.41
N ILE A 224 -2.29 -8.42 -8.55
CA ILE A 224 -1.34 -8.36 -7.44
C ILE A 224 -2.13 -8.06 -6.17
N ASN A 225 -2.13 -9.00 -5.23
CA ASN A 225 -2.88 -8.92 -3.98
C ASN A 225 -1.96 -9.22 -2.80
N ASP A 226 -2.02 -8.37 -1.77
CA ASP A 226 -1.29 -8.54 -0.51
C ASP A 226 0.21 -8.84 -0.71
N SER A 227 0.81 -8.25 -1.76
CA SER A 227 2.13 -8.64 -2.26
C SER A 227 3.10 -7.46 -2.31
N ILE A 228 4.39 -7.78 -2.42
CA ILE A 228 5.48 -6.79 -2.41
C ILE A 228 6.29 -6.91 -3.70
N ILE A 229 6.49 -5.79 -4.39
CA ILE A 229 7.43 -5.67 -5.52
C ILE A 229 8.44 -4.60 -5.16
N SER A 230 9.69 -5.01 -4.90
CA SER A 230 10.68 -4.09 -4.36
C SER A 230 12.10 -4.25 -4.88
N GLY A 231 12.87 -3.17 -4.93
CA GLY A 231 14.29 -3.22 -5.26
C GLY A 231 14.56 -3.72 -6.68
N ASN A 232 13.56 -3.71 -7.57
CA ASN A 232 13.74 -4.17 -8.93
C ASN A 232 14.22 -3.03 -9.82
N ARG A 233 15.00 -3.38 -10.84
CA ARG A 233 15.63 -2.42 -11.74
C ARG A 233 15.35 -2.77 -13.19
N ALA A 234 14.85 -1.79 -13.94
CA ALA A 234 14.59 -1.91 -15.37
C ALA A 234 15.49 -0.96 -16.17
N LEU A 235 15.92 -1.40 -17.35
CA LEU A 235 16.64 -0.53 -18.28
C LEU A 235 15.70 0.50 -18.91
N GLN A 236 14.52 0.05 -19.33
CA GLN A 236 13.43 0.86 -19.87
C GLN A 236 12.12 0.42 -19.20
N GLY A 237 11.08 1.22 -19.35
CA GLY A 237 9.79 0.97 -18.72
C GLY A 237 9.78 1.08 -17.21
N GLY A 238 8.79 0.45 -16.58
CA GLY A 238 8.58 0.56 -15.14
C GLY A 238 9.61 -0.22 -14.35
N GLY A 239 10.29 0.42 -13.38
CA GLY A 239 11.32 -0.26 -12.58
C GLY A 239 10.81 -1.51 -11.85
N GLY A 240 9.61 -1.41 -11.27
CA GLY A 240 8.94 -2.53 -10.60
C GLY A 240 8.06 -3.32 -11.56
N ILE A 241 7.09 -2.65 -12.17
CA ILE A 241 6.09 -3.25 -13.06
C ILE A 241 6.06 -2.48 -14.38
N SER A 242 6.07 -3.19 -15.51
CA SER A 242 5.83 -2.61 -16.83
C SER A 242 4.65 -3.31 -17.51
N GLY A 243 3.59 -2.58 -17.85
CA GLY A 243 2.45 -3.08 -18.63
C GLY A 243 2.34 -2.42 -19.99
N THR A 244 2.41 -3.19 -21.08
CA THR A 244 2.39 -2.63 -22.45
C THR A 244 1.02 -2.69 -23.12
N ASN A 245 0.27 -3.78 -22.97
CA ASN A 245 -1.03 -3.97 -23.64
C ASN A 245 -2.07 -4.73 -22.78
N GLY A 246 -1.70 -5.14 -21.56
CA GLY A 246 -2.58 -5.87 -20.63
C GLY A 246 -3.18 -4.97 -19.54
N SER A 247 -4.06 -5.55 -18.72
CA SER A 247 -4.57 -4.89 -17.51
C SER A 247 -3.77 -5.30 -16.28
N ILE A 248 -3.52 -4.33 -15.39
CA ILE A 248 -2.85 -4.54 -14.11
C ILE A 248 -3.79 -4.08 -13.00
N THR A 249 -4.02 -4.97 -12.03
CA THR A 249 -4.79 -4.66 -10.82
C THR A 249 -3.92 -4.90 -9.60
N ILE A 250 -3.84 -3.89 -8.73
CA ILE A 250 -3.01 -3.91 -7.52
C ILE A 250 -3.91 -3.62 -6.32
N THR A 251 -3.98 -4.56 -5.38
CA THR A 251 -4.81 -4.47 -4.18
C THR A 251 -3.98 -4.76 -2.94
N ASN A 252 -4.08 -3.90 -1.91
CA ASN A 252 -3.42 -4.09 -0.62
C ASN A 252 -1.91 -4.43 -0.72
N SER A 253 -1.24 -3.86 -1.72
CA SER A 253 0.12 -4.27 -2.10
C SER A 253 1.09 -3.10 -2.05
N SER A 254 2.39 -3.42 -2.03
CA SER A 254 3.47 -2.44 -1.95
C SER A 254 4.41 -2.53 -3.14
N ILE A 255 4.52 -1.44 -3.90
CA ILE A 255 5.48 -1.28 -5.00
C ILE A 255 6.51 -0.23 -4.58
N VAL A 256 7.67 -0.68 -4.08
CA VAL A 256 8.59 0.21 -3.35
C VAL A 256 10.06 0.05 -3.71
N ASN A 257 10.82 1.14 -3.71
CA ASN A 257 12.27 1.12 -3.98
C ASN A 257 12.64 0.52 -5.35
N ASN A 258 11.79 0.67 -6.37
CA ASN A 258 12.10 0.22 -7.72
C ASN A 258 12.71 1.35 -8.55
N THR A 259 13.49 1.00 -9.56
CA THR A 259 14.24 1.97 -10.36
C THR A 259 14.13 1.72 -11.86
N SER A 260 13.76 2.75 -12.62
CA SER A 260 13.94 2.81 -14.07
C SER A 260 15.18 3.64 -14.42
N ILE A 261 15.96 3.19 -15.41
CA ILE A 261 17.20 3.86 -15.82
C ILE A 261 16.93 4.88 -16.93
N TYR A 262 16.23 4.48 -17.99
CA TYR A 262 16.02 5.32 -19.18
C TYR A 262 14.57 5.75 -19.41
N GLY A 263 13.65 5.46 -18.49
CA GLY A 263 12.31 6.06 -18.49
C GLY A 263 11.17 5.05 -18.44
N GLY A 264 9.96 5.56 -18.23
CA GLY A 264 8.73 4.77 -18.17
C GLY A 264 8.23 4.52 -16.74
N GLY A 265 8.68 5.31 -15.79
CA GLY A 265 8.21 5.31 -14.41
C GLY A 265 9.07 4.48 -13.47
N GLY A 266 9.36 5.01 -12.28
CA GLY A 266 10.25 4.33 -11.34
C GLY A 266 9.62 3.07 -10.75
N GLY A 267 8.34 3.15 -10.40
CA GLY A 267 7.58 2.03 -9.85
C GLY A 267 6.84 1.27 -10.95
N ILE A 268 5.92 1.95 -11.62
CA ILE A 268 4.96 1.34 -12.55
C ILE A 268 4.98 2.10 -13.88
N GLN A 269 5.07 1.36 -14.98
CA GLN A 269 4.60 1.79 -16.28
C GLN A 269 3.29 1.11 -16.61
N SER A 270 2.30 1.85 -17.10
CA SER A 270 1.14 1.24 -17.76
C SER A 270 0.78 1.98 -19.03
N ASN A 271 0.63 1.23 -20.13
CA ASN A 271 0.00 1.69 -21.37
C ASN A 271 -1.43 1.12 -21.53
N GLY A 272 -1.79 0.12 -20.70
CA GLY A 272 -3.14 -0.43 -20.58
C GLY A 272 -3.83 0.00 -19.28
N ARG A 273 -4.94 -0.66 -18.93
CA ARG A 273 -5.71 -0.33 -17.74
C ARG A 273 -4.91 -0.61 -16.47
N LEU A 274 -4.78 0.38 -15.59
CA LEU A 274 -4.16 0.25 -14.28
C LEU A 274 -5.17 0.62 -13.19
N THR A 275 -5.38 -0.31 -12.25
CA THR A 275 -6.19 -0.08 -11.04
C THR A 275 -5.35 -0.32 -9.80
N VAL A 276 -5.35 0.63 -8.86
CA VAL A 276 -4.59 0.58 -7.61
C VAL A 276 -5.53 0.88 -6.44
N THR A 277 -5.67 -0.06 -5.51
CA THR A 277 -6.60 0.05 -4.38
C THR A 277 -5.91 -0.35 -3.09
N GLY A 278 -6.08 0.43 -2.01
CA GLY A 278 -5.55 0.05 -0.70
C GLY A 278 -4.02 -0.11 -0.66
N SER A 279 -3.30 0.47 -1.62
CA SER A 279 -1.91 0.09 -1.93
C SER A 279 -0.93 1.24 -1.74
N THR A 280 0.35 0.89 -1.60
CA THR A 280 1.45 1.85 -1.43
C THR A 280 2.39 1.81 -2.62
N ILE A 281 2.60 2.95 -3.27
CA ILE A 281 3.62 3.17 -4.31
C ILE A 281 4.62 4.17 -3.76
N ALA A 282 5.78 3.70 -3.31
CA ALA A 282 6.69 4.57 -2.57
C ALA A 282 8.17 4.41 -2.87
N TYR A 283 8.91 5.52 -2.79
CA TYR A 283 10.36 5.54 -2.94
C TYR A 283 10.88 4.93 -4.24
N ASN A 284 10.07 4.99 -5.30
CA ASN A 284 10.50 4.56 -6.62
C ASN A 284 11.15 5.71 -7.38
N THR A 285 12.10 5.37 -8.24
CA THR A 285 12.95 6.35 -8.93
C THR A 285 12.96 6.13 -10.44
N ASP A 286 12.61 7.15 -11.20
CA ASP A 286 12.92 7.23 -12.64
C ASP A 286 14.12 8.15 -12.87
N ASN A 287 15.17 7.65 -13.53
CA ASN A 287 16.40 8.43 -13.79
C ASN A 287 16.42 9.07 -15.19
N SER A 288 15.32 9.03 -15.93
CA SER A 288 15.25 9.62 -17.26
C SER A 288 14.82 11.08 -17.23
N PRO A 289 15.48 11.98 -17.96
CA PRO A 289 15.02 13.36 -18.10
C PRO A 289 13.91 13.51 -19.14
N ASN A 290 13.72 12.50 -20.00
CA ASN A 290 12.81 12.57 -21.16
C ASN A 290 11.43 11.95 -20.89
N PHE A 291 11.27 11.28 -19.75
CA PHE A 291 10.03 10.64 -19.31
C PHE A 291 9.72 11.05 -17.88
N GLY A 292 8.57 10.65 -17.36
CA GLY A 292 8.12 11.02 -16.03
C GLY A 292 7.69 9.85 -15.17
N GLY A 293 7.07 10.16 -14.03
CA GLY A 293 6.32 9.20 -13.23
C GLY A 293 7.20 8.45 -12.24
N GLY A 294 7.89 9.16 -11.34
CA GLY A 294 8.78 8.52 -10.36
C GLY A 294 8.09 7.34 -9.66
N GLY A 295 6.82 7.49 -9.29
CA GLY A 295 5.95 6.39 -8.86
C GLY A 295 5.30 5.67 -10.03
N ILE A 296 4.41 6.37 -10.73
CA ILE A 296 3.58 5.83 -11.81
C ILE A 296 3.74 6.67 -13.07
N PHE A 297 4.11 6.02 -14.17
CA PHE A 297 3.97 6.55 -15.52
C PHE A 297 2.81 5.84 -16.21
N ASN A 298 1.73 6.56 -16.43
CA ASN A 298 0.58 6.09 -17.20
C ASN A 298 0.56 6.77 -18.56
N ARG A 299 0.56 5.96 -19.62
CA ARG A 299 0.35 6.42 -20.99
C ARG A 299 -1.02 5.97 -21.45
N ALA A 300 -2.00 6.84 -21.31
CA ALA A 300 -3.39 6.60 -21.63
C ALA A 300 -3.59 6.55 -23.16
N GLN A 301 -3.17 5.46 -23.79
CA GLN A 301 -3.44 5.23 -25.21
C GLN A 301 -4.86 4.68 -25.44
N THR A 302 -5.46 4.03 -24.44
CA THR A 302 -6.76 3.34 -24.57
C THR A 302 -7.63 3.30 -23.31
N THR A 303 -7.15 3.71 -22.12
CA THR A 303 -7.85 3.41 -20.84
C THR A 303 -7.57 4.41 -19.70
N THR A 304 -8.34 4.25 -18.61
CA THR A 304 -8.33 5.00 -17.34
C THR A 304 -7.29 4.45 -16.34
N LEU A 305 -6.60 5.35 -15.63
CA LEU A 305 -5.87 5.04 -14.38
C LEU A 305 -6.80 5.31 -13.20
N ASN A 306 -7.10 4.30 -12.39
CA ASN A 306 -7.92 4.44 -11.19
C ASN A 306 -7.12 4.12 -9.93
N ILE A 307 -7.05 5.07 -9.01
CA ILE A 307 -6.37 4.95 -7.72
C ILE A 307 -7.38 5.24 -6.60
N SER A 308 -7.50 4.34 -5.63
CA SER A 308 -8.37 4.53 -4.48
C SER A 308 -7.74 4.07 -3.18
N ASN A 309 -8.01 4.74 -2.07
CA ASN A 309 -7.57 4.34 -0.73
C ASN A 309 -6.05 4.06 -0.66
N SER A 310 -5.23 4.81 -1.41
CA SER A 310 -3.84 4.45 -1.67
C SER A 310 -2.88 5.58 -1.31
N LEU A 311 -1.61 5.20 -1.09
CA LEU A 311 -0.52 6.10 -0.76
C LEU A 311 0.51 6.16 -1.89
N ILE A 312 0.75 7.35 -2.44
CA ILE A 312 1.84 7.62 -3.40
C ILE A 312 2.87 8.51 -2.70
N LYS A 313 4.00 7.93 -2.28
CA LYS A 313 4.93 8.61 -1.36
C LYS A 313 6.39 8.62 -1.80
N GLY A 314 7.06 9.76 -1.71
CA GLY A 314 8.53 9.79 -1.72
C GLY A 314 9.15 9.34 -3.05
N ASN A 315 8.38 9.31 -4.14
CA ASN A 315 8.86 8.89 -5.43
C ASN A 315 9.57 10.04 -6.14
N THR A 316 10.58 9.73 -6.95
CA THR A 316 11.47 10.74 -7.55
C THR A 316 11.64 10.53 -9.05
N THR A 317 11.66 11.61 -9.82
CA THR A 317 12.05 11.57 -11.24
C THR A 317 12.92 12.76 -11.63
N THR A 318 13.80 12.55 -12.60
CA THR A 318 14.53 13.62 -13.31
C THR A 318 13.75 14.25 -14.48
N GLY A 319 12.53 13.78 -14.74
CA GLY A 319 11.59 14.44 -15.65
C GLY A 319 10.39 15.00 -14.90
N ASP A 320 9.19 14.74 -15.41
CA ASP A 320 7.92 15.29 -14.89
C ASP A 320 7.14 14.28 -14.03
N GLY A 321 6.27 14.73 -13.14
CA GLY A 321 5.37 13.84 -12.38
C GLY A 321 6.11 12.97 -11.37
N GLY A 322 6.57 13.56 -10.26
CA GLY A 322 7.34 12.84 -9.24
C GLY A 322 6.59 11.64 -8.69
N GLY A 323 5.31 11.83 -8.35
CA GLY A 323 4.41 10.75 -7.94
C GLY A 323 3.78 10.07 -9.15
N ILE A 324 3.00 10.84 -9.92
CA ILE A 324 2.22 10.36 -11.05
C ILE A 324 2.50 11.24 -12.27
N TYR A 325 2.81 10.60 -13.39
CA TYR A 325 2.82 11.20 -14.71
C TYR A 325 1.75 10.50 -15.54
N ASN A 326 0.74 11.26 -15.98
CA ASN A 326 -0.37 10.73 -16.74
C ASN A 326 -0.48 11.46 -18.10
N ASP A 327 -0.04 10.77 -19.15
CA ASP A 327 0.07 11.25 -20.54
C ASP A 327 -1.00 10.62 -21.43
N GLY A 328 -1.80 11.44 -22.10
CA GLY A 328 -2.71 11.04 -23.17
C GLY A 328 -2.22 11.57 -24.50
N THR A 329 -1.28 10.87 -25.13
CA THR A 329 -0.87 11.15 -26.50
C THR A 329 -2.04 10.93 -27.48
N GLY A 330 -2.91 11.92 -27.65
CA GLY A 330 -4.03 11.91 -28.57
C GLY A 330 -5.21 12.72 -28.02
N GLN A 331 -5.68 13.69 -28.80
CA GLN A 331 -6.77 14.64 -28.51
C GLN A 331 -8.17 13.99 -28.33
N ASN A 332 -8.25 12.76 -27.79
CA ASN A 332 -9.52 12.08 -27.55
C ASN A 332 -9.92 12.23 -26.08
N GLU A 333 -11.12 12.78 -25.87
CA GLU A 333 -11.72 13.29 -24.62
C GLU A 333 -12.15 12.21 -23.60
N ASN A 334 -11.58 10.99 -23.63
CA ASN A 334 -12.04 9.87 -22.78
C ASN A 334 -10.96 9.27 -21.87
N TYR A 335 -9.78 9.90 -21.78
CA TYR A 335 -8.69 9.41 -20.94
C TYR A 335 -8.69 10.14 -19.60
N SER A 336 -8.97 9.42 -18.53
CA SER A 336 -9.03 10.02 -17.19
C SER A 336 -8.05 9.37 -16.21
N LEU A 337 -7.43 10.22 -15.41
CA LEU A 337 -6.86 9.87 -14.12
C LEU A 337 -7.94 10.10 -13.06
N LEU A 338 -8.41 9.02 -12.45
CA LEU A 338 -9.32 9.06 -11.31
C LEU A 338 -8.55 8.72 -10.03
N VAL A 339 -8.57 9.63 -9.06
CA VAL A 339 -8.00 9.39 -7.73
C VAL A 339 -9.03 9.72 -6.66
N ASN A 340 -9.28 8.77 -5.77
CA ASN A 340 -10.25 8.91 -4.69
C ASN A 340 -9.70 8.49 -3.33
N SER A 341 -10.06 9.19 -2.25
CA SER A 341 -9.76 8.80 -0.86
C SER A 341 -8.28 8.44 -0.63
N SER A 342 -7.36 9.18 -1.27
CA SER A 342 -5.94 8.82 -1.36
C SER A 342 -5.01 9.95 -0.91
N LEU A 343 -3.75 9.59 -0.64
CA LEU A 343 -2.71 10.52 -0.22
C LEU A 343 -1.54 10.52 -1.21
N ILE A 344 -1.18 11.70 -1.73
CA ILE A 344 -0.02 11.91 -2.60
C ILE A 344 0.95 12.83 -1.87
N MET A 345 2.10 12.30 -1.43
CA MET A 345 3.01 13.07 -0.58
C MET A 345 4.50 12.88 -0.85
N GLU A 346 5.29 13.92 -0.55
CA GLU A 346 6.77 13.87 -0.56
C GLU A 346 7.38 13.43 -1.90
N ASN A 347 6.63 13.51 -3.00
CA ASN A 347 7.15 13.14 -4.31
C ASN A 347 7.92 14.32 -4.93
N SER A 348 8.94 14.01 -5.73
CA SER A 348 9.86 15.01 -6.28
C SER A 348 10.09 14.86 -7.79
N ALA A 349 10.00 15.96 -8.52
CA ALA A 349 10.34 16.05 -9.93
C ALA A 349 11.31 17.21 -10.18
N THR A 350 12.34 17.00 -11.01
CA THR A 350 13.14 18.13 -11.51
C THR A 350 12.41 18.91 -12.61
N GLY A 351 11.49 18.25 -13.31
CA GLY A 351 10.53 18.86 -14.22
C GLY A 351 9.28 19.37 -13.50
N LYS A 352 8.16 19.37 -14.21
CA LYS A 352 6.83 19.83 -13.79
C LYS A 352 6.11 18.76 -12.95
N GLY A 353 5.22 19.17 -12.06
CA GLY A 353 4.33 18.25 -11.33
C GLY A 353 5.09 17.42 -10.28
N GLY A 354 5.39 17.99 -9.12
CA GLY A 354 6.09 17.26 -8.06
C GLY A 354 5.29 16.05 -7.58
N GLY A 355 4.00 16.26 -7.32
CA GLY A 355 3.05 15.18 -7.02
C GLY A 355 2.52 14.56 -8.31
N VAL A 356 1.85 15.38 -9.12
CA VAL A 356 1.09 14.94 -10.30
C VAL A 356 1.42 15.82 -11.50
N TRP A 357 1.71 15.19 -12.62
CA TRP A 357 1.70 15.80 -13.94
C TRP A 357 0.59 15.15 -14.76
N VAL A 358 -0.25 15.95 -15.40
CA VAL A 358 -1.35 15.45 -16.24
C VAL A 358 -1.60 16.36 -17.43
N ASP A 359 -1.81 15.74 -18.60
CA ASP A 359 -2.29 16.41 -19.82
C ASP A 359 -3.62 15.83 -20.36
N THR A 360 -4.22 14.90 -19.61
CA THR A 360 -5.54 14.32 -19.86
C THR A 360 -6.58 14.85 -18.88
N ASP A 361 -7.76 14.23 -18.84
CA ASP A 361 -8.74 14.53 -17.82
C ASP A 361 -8.27 14.06 -16.44
N LEU A 362 -8.54 14.87 -15.42
CA LEU A 362 -8.18 14.60 -14.02
C LEU A 362 -9.44 14.71 -13.17
N LEU A 363 -9.75 13.66 -12.42
CA LEU A 363 -10.88 13.60 -11.51
C LEU A 363 -10.40 13.23 -10.11
N PHE A 364 -10.29 14.21 -9.22
CA PHE A 364 -9.89 13.99 -7.83
C PHE A 364 -11.04 14.21 -6.87
N TYR A 365 -11.22 13.24 -5.98
CA TYR A 365 -12.26 13.22 -4.96
C TYR A 365 -11.66 12.85 -3.62
N ASN A 366 -11.87 13.67 -2.58
CA ASN A 366 -11.43 13.33 -1.22
C ASN A 366 -9.92 12.99 -1.16
N VAL A 367 -9.08 13.83 -1.76
CA VAL A 367 -7.63 13.58 -1.89
C VAL A 367 -6.84 14.60 -1.09
N THR A 368 -5.82 14.14 -0.36
CA THR A 368 -4.80 15.02 0.24
C THR A 368 -3.51 14.97 -0.59
N ILE A 369 -2.99 16.14 -0.97
CA ILE A 369 -1.74 16.30 -1.74
C ILE A 369 -0.80 17.21 -0.95
N THR A 370 0.30 16.66 -0.41
CA THR A 370 1.15 17.45 0.50
C THR A 370 2.63 17.13 0.47
N GLY A 371 3.48 18.13 0.66
CA GLY A 371 4.94 17.93 0.74
C GLY A 371 5.59 17.57 -0.59
N ASN A 372 4.90 17.70 -1.72
CA ASN A 372 5.48 17.38 -3.03
C ASN A 372 6.30 18.55 -3.58
N ILE A 373 7.36 18.25 -4.32
CA ILE A 373 8.36 19.21 -4.79
C ILE A 373 8.55 19.11 -6.29
N SER A 374 8.42 20.24 -7.00
CA SER A 374 8.86 20.40 -8.38
C SER A 374 9.99 21.45 -8.42
N MET A 375 11.03 21.24 -9.23
CA MET A 375 12.01 22.31 -9.52
C MET A 375 11.52 23.25 -10.63
N SER A 376 10.39 22.95 -11.27
CA SER A 376 9.76 23.74 -12.32
C SER A 376 8.39 24.24 -11.84
N ASN A 377 7.28 23.86 -12.47
CA ASN A 377 5.95 24.35 -12.13
C ASN A 377 5.04 23.24 -11.57
N GLY A 378 4.15 23.60 -10.64
CA GLY A 378 3.16 22.68 -10.09
C GLY A 378 3.78 21.74 -9.06
N GLY A 379 3.91 22.19 -7.81
CA GLY A 379 4.53 21.36 -6.76
C GLY A 379 3.63 20.18 -6.39
N GLY A 380 2.36 20.47 -6.14
CA GLY A 380 1.32 19.45 -5.97
C GLY A 380 0.87 18.91 -7.33
N ILE A 381 0.29 19.78 -8.16
CA ILE A 381 -0.28 19.44 -9.47
C ILE A 381 0.25 20.37 -10.55
N PHE A 382 0.70 19.80 -11.65
CA PHE A 382 0.79 20.47 -12.94
C PHE A 382 -0.32 19.92 -13.85
N ASN A 383 -1.21 20.80 -14.31
CA ASN A 383 -2.31 20.47 -15.22
C ASN A 383 -2.14 21.19 -16.57
N SER A 384 -2.13 20.40 -17.64
CA SER A 384 -2.34 20.85 -19.02
C SER A 384 -3.49 20.10 -19.71
N GLY A 385 -4.32 19.37 -18.95
CA GLY A 385 -5.49 18.67 -19.44
C GLY A 385 -6.65 19.59 -19.82
N LEU A 386 -7.55 19.08 -20.67
CA LEU A 386 -8.72 19.83 -21.15
C LEU A 386 -9.89 19.80 -20.17
N TYR A 387 -9.97 18.79 -19.29
CA TYR A 387 -10.99 18.72 -18.24
C TYR A 387 -10.42 18.21 -16.92
N THR A 388 -10.09 19.13 -16.00
CA THR A 388 -9.75 18.77 -14.62
C THR A 388 -10.86 19.16 -13.66
N LEU A 389 -11.29 18.24 -12.81
CA LEU A 389 -12.20 18.48 -11.68
C LEU A 389 -11.55 18.01 -10.38
N ILE A 390 -11.37 18.95 -9.44
CA ILE A 390 -10.96 18.65 -8.07
C ILE A 390 -12.11 18.98 -7.12
N THR A 391 -12.57 17.98 -6.37
CA THR A 391 -13.67 18.13 -5.41
C THR A 391 -13.31 17.53 -4.07
N ASN A 392 -13.53 18.29 -2.98
CA ASN A 392 -13.14 17.87 -1.63
C ASN A 392 -11.65 17.51 -1.56
N VAL A 393 -10.77 18.35 -2.12
CA VAL A 393 -9.32 18.08 -2.16
C VAL A 393 -8.60 19.06 -1.26
N THR A 394 -7.59 18.58 -0.52
CA THR A 394 -6.68 19.42 0.27
C THR A 394 -5.29 19.40 -0.37
N ILE A 395 -4.83 20.53 -0.90
CA ILE A 395 -3.50 20.70 -1.52
C ILE A 395 -2.68 21.67 -0.67
N ALA A 396 -1.73 21.14 0.11
CA ALA A 396 -0.98 21.97 1.05
C ALA A 396 0.48 21.60 1.21
N ASN A 397 1.33 22.56 1.59
CA ASN A 397 2.76 22.34 1.86
C ASN A 397 3.54 21.77 0.66
N ASN A 398 3.11 22.05 -0.57
CA ASN A 398 3.86 21.68 -1.77
C ASN A 398 4.74 22.83 -2.24
N GLN A 399 5.80 22.53 -3.00
CA GLN A 399 6.80 23.51 -3.42
C GLN A 399 7.07 23.43 -4.92
N ALA A 400 7.12 24.57 -5.59
CA ALA A 400 7.58 24.71 -6.98
C ALA A 400 8.20 26.09 -7.26
N ALA A 401 8.76 26.31 -8.45
CA ALA A 401 9.14 27.65 -8.89
C ALA A 401 7.90 28.53 -9.10
N ASN A 402 6.87 28.00 -9.76
CA ASN A 402 5.54 28.62 -9.90
C ASN A 402 4.44 27.61 -9.61
N GLY A 403 3.33 28.08 -9.03
CA GLY A 403 2.21 27.20 -8.69
C GLY A 403 2.64 26.13 -7.69
N GLY A 404 3.13 26.55 -6.52
CA GLY A 404 3.59 25.63 -5.47
C GLY A 404 2.55 24.54 -5.16
N GLY A 405 1.28 24.92 -5.02
CA GLY A 405 0.16 23.99 -4.96
C GLY A 405 -0.19 23.47 -6.36
N VAL A 406 -0.75 24.37 -7.18
CA VAL A 406 -1.25 24.05 -8.53
C VAL A 406 -0.67 25.01 -9.57
N GLN A 407 -0.11 24.45 -10.64
CA GLN A 407 0.08 25.15 -11.91
C GLN A 407 -0.96 24.63 -12.90
N ASN A 408 -1.81 25.51 -13.41
CA ASN A 408 -2.80 25.19 -14.42
C ASN A 408 -2.54 25.98 -15.71
N GLU A 409 -2.42 25.26 -16.84
CA GLU A 409 -2.25 25.86 -18.17
C GLU A 409 -3.53 25.82 -19.03
N ASN A 410 -4.56 25.07 -18.62
CA ASN A 410 -5.82 24.90 -19.37
C ASN A 410 -7.07 25.02 -18.46
N PHE A 411 -8.08 24.18 -18.60
CA PHE A 411 -9.31 24.26 -17.80
C PHE A 411 -9.20 23.41 -16.53
N LEU A 412 -9.54 24.04 -15.40
CA LEU A 412 -9.58 23.40 -14.10
C LEU A 412 -10.79 23.92 -13.32
N TYR A 413 -11.67 22.98 -12.97
CA TYR A 413 -12.86 23.18 -12.17
C TYR A 413 -12.61 22.73 -10.73
N THR A 414 -13.01 23.56 -9.77
CA THR A 414 -12.79 23.25 -8.35
C THR A 414 -14.02 23.54 -7.50
N ARG A 415 -14.34 22.63 -6.58
CA ARG A 415 -15.43 22.78 -5.60
C ARG A 415 -14.99 22.23 -4.26
N ASN A 416 -15.45 22.83 -3.16
CA ASN A 416 -15.20 22.33 -1.80
C ASN A 416 -13.73 22.01 -1.52
N SER A 417 -12.79 22.67 -2.20
CA SER A 417 -11.38 22.31 -2.16
C SER A 417 -10.55 23.40 -1.51
N LEU A 418 -9.49 22.97 -0.84
CA LEU A 418 -8.63 23.78 0.00
C LEU A 418 -7.21 23.77 -0.58
N VAL A 419 -6.68 24.94 -0.90
CA VAL A 419 -5.29 25.11 -1.38
C VAL A 419 -4.59 26.17 -0.53
N ALA A 420 -3.59 25.75 0.25
CA ALA A 420 -2.94 26.63 1.22
C ALA A 420 -1.54 26.18 1.62
N ASN A 421 -0.75 27.09 2.18
CA ASN A 421 0.57 26.81 2.75
C ASN A 421 1.57 26.22 1.75
N ASN A 422 1.34 26.42 0.45
CA ASN A 422 2.30 26.02 -0.57
C ASN A 422 3.38 27.10 -0.75
N VAL A 423 4.48 26.74 -1.43
CA VAL A 423 5.65 27.59 -1.62
C VAL A 423 5.96 27.75 -3.10
N ALA A 424 6.03 29.00 -3.56
CA ALA A 424 6.60 29.37 -4.86
C ALA A 424 7.99 29.98 -4.63
N THR A 425 9.03 29.35 -5.17
CA THR A 425 10.42 29.82 -5.04
C THR A 425 10.81 30.83 -6.11
N GLY A 426 10.13 30.82 -7.25
CA GLY A 426 10.40 31.68 -8.41
C GLY A 426 9.44 32.87 -8.58
N GLY A 427 8.43 33.00 -7.72
CA GLY A 427 7.40 34.03 -7.86
C GLY A 427 6.43 34.10 -6.68
N THR A 428 5.31 34.81 -6.87
CA THR A 428 4.28 34.98 -5.82
C THR A 428 3.18 33.93 -5.89
N SER A 429 3.08 33.13 -6.95
CA SER A 429 2.01 32.15 -7.19
C SER A 429 2.15 30.89 -6.32
N ARG A 430 2.03 31.05 -5.01
CA ARG A 430 2.25 30.00 -4.00
C ARG A 430 1.24 28.87 -4.10
N ASP A 431 -0.03 29.18 -3.90
CA ASP A 431 -1.08 28.18 -3.87
C ASP A 431 -1.56 27.83 -5.28
N TRP A 432 -1.70 28.84 -6.13
CA TRP A 432 -2.23 28.67 -7.48
C TRP A 432 -1.56 29.57 -8.50
N SER A 433 -1.33 29.03 -9.69
CA SER A 433 -0.85 29.74 -10.87
C SER A 433 -1.73 29.38 -12.07
N GLY A 434 -2.24 30.39 -12.76
CA GLY A 434 -3.08 30.22 -13.95
C GLY A 434 -4.58 30.33 -13.67
N PHE A 435 -5.38 29.91 -14.64
CA PHE A 435 -6.85 30.03 -14.57
C PHE A 435 -7.46 29.04 -13.57
N VAL A 436 -8.59 29.40 -12.98
CA VAL A 436 -9.43 28.50 -12.18
C VAL A 436 -10.89 28.86 -12.36
N ASP A 437 -11.71 27.87 -12.70
CA ASP A 437 -13.16 28.02 -12.74
C ASP A 437 -13.75 27.47 -11.43
N SER A 438 -14.15 28.37 -10.54
CA SER A 438 -14.66 27.98 -9.24
C SER A 438 -16.12 27.56 -9.34
N PHE A 439 -16.42 26.34 -8.90
CA PHE A 439 -17.77 25.83 -8.70
C PHE A 439 -18.28 26.07 -7.26
N GLY A 440 -17.72 27.08 -6.58
CA GLY A 440 -18.10 27.52 -5.24
C GLY A 440 -17.37 26.77 -4.11
N TYR A 441 -17.45 27.36 -2.91
CA TYR A 441 -17.04 26.74 -1.65
C TYR A 441 -15.57 26.30 -1.58
N ASN A 442 -14.67 27.00 -2.26
CA ASN A 442 -13.23 26.71 -2.18
C ASN A 442 -12.55 27.65 -1.18
N LEU A 443 -11.46 27.19 -0.57
CA LEU A 443 -10.57 28.02 0.24
C LEU A 443 -9.20 28.09 -0.43
N ILE A 444 -8.82 29.27 -0.93
CA ILE A 444 -7.49 29.51 -1.48
C ILE A 444 -6.80 30.60 -0.66
N LYS A 445 -5.72 30.24 0.06
CA LYS A 445 -5.04 31.17 0.96
C LYS A 445 -4.31 32.28 0.19
N ASP A 446 -3.56 31.96 -0.87
CA ASP A 446 -2.88 32.92 -1.73
C ASP A 446 -3.40 32.88 -3.17
N VAL A 447 -4.11 33.93 -3.57
CA VAL A 447 -4.70 34.07 -4.91
C VAL A 447 -3.85 34.90 -5.88
N SER A 448 -2.65 35.33 -5.48
CA SER A 448 -1.86 36.30 -6.26
C SER A 448 -1.43 35.82 -7.65
N GLY A 449 -1.39 34.50 -7.88
CA GLY A 449 -1.11 33.89 -9.18
C GLY A 449 -2.34 33.37 -9.93
N ALA A 450 -3.53 33.50 -9.34
CA ALA A 450 -4.76 32.90 -9.86
C ALA A 450 -5.57 33.90 -10.68
N THR A 451 -6.08 33.46 -11.83
CA THR A 451 -7.20 34.14 -12.52
C THR A 451 -8.47 33.36 -12.20
N ILE A 452 -9.28 33.90 -11.30
CA ILE A 452 -10.47 33.22 -10.77
C ILE A 452 -11.71 33.62 -11.57
N ALA A 453 -12.37 32.63 -12.17
CA ALA A 453 -13.69 32.73 -12.79
C ALA A 453 -14.70 31.85 -12.06
N GLY A 454 -15.95 31.81 -12.55
CA GLY A 454 -17.02 31.02 -11.91
C GLY A 454 -17.55 31.63 -10.60
N THR A 455 -17.10 32.83 -10.22
CA THR A 455 -17.42 33.53 -8.96
C THR A 455 -18.88 33.96 -8.82
N ILE A 456 -19.74 33.63 -9.79
CA ILE A 456 -21.20 33.73 -9.65
C ILE A 456 -21.75 32.68 -8.66
N GLN A 457 -20.93 31.71 -8.24
CA GLN A 457 -21.25 30.69 -7.24
C GLN A 457 -20.72 31.13 -5.86
N THR A 458 -21.57 31.05 -4.83
CA THR A 458 -21.34 31.52 -3.46
C THR A 458 -20.34 30.64 -2.68
N GLY A 459 -19.88 31.12 -1.51
CA GLY A 459 -19.15 30.31 -0.53
C GLY A 459 -17.63 30.23 -0.65
N ASN A 460 -17.00 30.83 -1.67
CA ASN A 460 -15.53 30.86 -1.75
C ASN A 460 -14.90 31.73 -0.65
N ILE A 461 -13.74 31.29 -0.14
CA ILE A 461 -12.95 31.95 0.89
C ILE A 461 -11.55 32.20 0.34
N PHE A 462 -11.12 33.46 0.36
CA PHE A 462 -9.80 33.86 -0.13
C PHE A 462 -9.01 34.59 0.94
N GLY A 463 -7.69 34.41 0.97
CA GLY A 463 -6.82 35.19 1.85
C GLY A 463 -6.83 34.77 3.33
N MET A 464 -7.53 33.68 3.69
CA MET A 464 -7.62 33.20 5.07
C MET A 464 -6.77 31.96 5.31
N ASP A 465 -6.19 31.86 6.51
CA ASP A 465 -5.49 30.65 6.93
C ASP A 465 -6.50 29.54 7.28
N PRO A 466 -6.43 28.35 6.65
CA PRO A 466 -7.32 27.24 6.96
C PRO A 466 -7.08 26.58 8.33
N LEU A 467 -6.03 26.95 9.07
CA LEU A 467 -5.69 26.36 10.36
C LEU A 467 -5.54 24.83 10.30
N LEU A 468 -4.79 24.33 9.33
CA LEU A 468 -4.54 22.88 9.18
C LEU A 468 -3.71 22.32 10.34
N GLY A 469 -4.11 21.15 10.83
CA GLY A 469 -3.29 20.27 11.67
C GLY A 469 -2.10 19.69 10.90
N PRO A 470 -1.09 19.14 11.60
CA PRO A 470 -0.05 18.33 10.95
C PRO A 470 -0.66 17.08 10.30
N LEU A 471 0.00 16.58 9.25
CA LEU A 471 -0.35 15.32 8.60
C LEU A 471 -0.16 14.19 9.60
N ARG A 472 -1.23 13.42 9.85
CA ARG A 472 -1.20 12.26 10.75
C ARG A 472 -2.34 11.31 10.40
N ASN A 473 -2.35 10.15 11.06
CA ASN A 473 -3.51 9.27 11.01
C ASN A 473 -4.66 9.90 11.83
N ASN A 474 -5.70 10.40 11.15
CA ASN A 474 -6.93 10.92 11.79
C ASN A 474 -8.12 9.96 11.56
N GLY A 475 -7.84 8.66 11.41
CA GLY A 475 -8.81 7.66 10.99
C GLY A 475 -8.84 7.45 9.47
N GLY A 476 -9.42 6.33 9.03
CA GLY A 476 -9.57 5.97 7.62
C GLY A 476 -8.36 5.29 6.97
N PRO A 477 -8.40 5.08 5.64
CA PRO A 477 -7.39 4.29 4.92
C PRO A 477 -6.08 5.03 4.63
N THR A 478 -6.07 6.37 4.71
CA THR A 478 -4.89 7.20 4.45
C THR A 478 -4.83 8.38 5.41
N MET A 479 -3.62 8.89 5.68
CA MET A 479 -3.43 10.07 6.54
C MET A 479 -4.03 11.34 5.91
N THR A 480 -4.48 12.26 6.76
CA THR A 480 -5.12 13.52 6.36
C THR A 480 -4.56 14.72 7.13
N LEU A 481 -4.85 15.92 6.62
CA LEU A 481 -4.63 17.18 7.32
C LEU A 481 -5.95 17.63 7.93
N ALA A 482 -6.13 17.40 9.23
CA ALA A 482 -7.35 17.77 9.94
C ALA A 482 -7.53 19.31 10.03
N LEU A 483 -8.77 19.77 10.07
CA LEU A 483 -9.08 21.18 10.36
C LEU A 483 -9.06 21.40 11.88
N ARG A 484 -8.28 22.39 12.35
CA ARG A 484 -8.26 22.75 13.77
C ARG A 484 -9.52 23.53 14.16
N PRO A 485 -9.91 23.52 15.45
CA PRO A 485 -10.99 24.38 15.95
C PRO A 485 -10.82 25.84 15.52
N GLY A 486 -11.91 26.46 15.08
CA GLY A 486 -11.92 27.83 14.56
C GLY A 486 -11.45 27.98 13.11
N SER A 487 -11.17 26.87 12.41
CA SER A 487 -10.84 26.92 10.99
C SER A 487 -11.95 27.59 10.18
N PRO A 488 -11.62 28.52 9.27
CA PRO A 488 -12.61 29.13 8.38
C PRO A 488 -13.15 28.16 7.33
N ALA A 489 -12.64 26.93 7.26
CA ALA A 489 -13.16 25.90 6.36
C ALA A 489 -14.28 25.05 6.98
N ILE A 490 -14.48 25.14 8.30
CA ILE A 490 -15.49 24.34 9.01
C ILE A 490 -16.89 24.83 8.64
N ASP A 491 -17.76 23.91 8.23
CA ASP A 491 -19.14 24.14 7.77
C ASP A 491 -19.29 25.09 6.58
N LYS A 492 -18.22 25.28 5.80
CA LYS A 492 -18.20 26.22 4.66
C LYS A 492 -18.29 25.57 3.28
N GLY A 493 -18.51 24.27 3.23
CA GLY A 493 -18.74 23.46 2.05
C GLY A 493 -20.21 23.36 1.66
N ALA A 494 -20.44 22.73 0.51
CA ALA A 494 -21.77 22.44 -0.01
C ALA A 494 -21.94 20.99 -0.47
N PHE A 495 -23.19 20.59 -0.68
CA PHE A 495 -23.52 19.28 -1.24
C PHE A 495 -22.97 19.13 -2.65
N VAL A 496 -22.43 17.95 -2.95
CA VAL A 496 -21.99 17.59 -4.31
C VAL A 496 -22.79 16.39 -4.82
N ASN A 497 -23.35 16.54 -6.03
CA ASN A 497 -24.02 15.48 -6.79
C ASN A 497 -23.11 15.07 -7.95
N PRO A 498 -22.93 13.78 -8.27
CA PRO A 498 -23.57 12.59 -7.68
C PRO A 498 -22.99 12.11 -6.36
N ALA A 499 -23.59 11.04 -5.83
CA ALA A 499 -23.46 10.53 -4.47
C ALA A 499 -22.16 9.81 -4.04
N PRO A 500 -21.05 9.64 -4.81
CA PRO A 500 -19.85 9.04 -4.22
C PRO A 500 -19.19 9.89 -3.11
N LEU A 501 -19.73 11.07 -2.78
CA LEU A 501 -19.16 12.02 -1.83
C LEU A 501 -19.97 12.18 -0.54
N LEU A 502 -20.74 11.15 -0.14
CA LEU A 502 -21.35 11.09 1.19
C LEU A 502 -20.32 10.84 2.30
N ASN A 503 -19.06 10.61 1.93
CA ASN A 503 -17.97 10.40 2.86
C ASN A 503 -16.77 11.28 2.52
N ASP A 504 -15.98 11.62 3.54
CA ASP A 504 -14.68 12.28 3.39
C ASP A 504 -13.57 11.28 2.99
N GLN A 505 -12.32 11.73 2.92
CA GLN A 505 -11.17 10.87 2.57
C GLN A 505 -11.05 9.63 3.48
N ARG A 506 -11.49 9.75 4.73
CA ARG A 506 -11.36 8.71 5.75
C ARG A 506 -12.48 7.67 5.65
N GLY A 507 -13.55 7.99 4.93
CA GLY A 507 -14.77 7.19 4.87
C GLY A 507 -15.81 7.62 5.90
N PHE A 508 -15.62 8.73 6.62
CA PHE A 508 -16.62 9.25 7.57
C PHE A 508 -17.67 10.10 6.86
N LEU A 509 -18.87 10.18 7.42
CA LEU A 509 -20.02 10.83 6.77
C LEU A 509 -19.78 12.33 6.55
N ARG A 510 -20.40 12.83 5.48
CA ARG A 510 -20.51 14.25 5.10
C ARG A 510 -21.94 14.53 4.62
N PRO A 511 -22.57 15.67 4.99
CA PRO A 511 -22.09 16.70 5.92
C PRO A 511 -22.14 16.27 7.40
N VAL A 512 -21.30 16.90 8.23
CA VAL A 512 -21.44 16.99 9.68
C VAL A 512 -21.53 18.47 10.06
N ASP A 513 -22.76 18.94 10.27
CA ASP A 513 -23.06 20.34 10.58
C ASP A 513 -22.86 20.63 12.08
N PHE A 514 -22.00 21.59 12.43
CA PHE A 514 -21.85 22.04 13.81
C PHE A 514 -22.77 23.23 14.12
N ASP A 515 -23.79 23.01 14.95
CA ASP A 515 -24.82 24.01 15.32
C ASP A 515 -24.30 25.41 15.73
N LEU A 516 -23.07 25.49 16.26
CA LEU A 516 -22.45 26.74 16.72
C LEU A 516 -21.60 27.45 15.64
N VAL A 517 -21.38 26.83 14.49
CA VAL A 517 -20.66 27.39 13.35
C VAL A 517 -21.66 27.64 12.23
N PRO A 518 -21.93 28.91 11.86
CA PRO A 518 -22.92 29.17 10.82
C PRO A 518 -22.48 28.56 9.48
N ASN A 519 -23.36 27.86 8.78
CA ASN A 519 -23.08 27.37 7.43
C ASN A 519 -22.70 28.50 6.45
N ALA A 520 -21.93 28.17 5.41
CA ALA A 520 -21.81 29.07 4.26
C ALA A 520 -23.18 29.36 3.64
N VAL A 521 -23.33 30.53 2.99
CA VAL A 521 -24.55 30.86 2.23
C VAL A 521 -24.77 29.78 1.16
N ASP A 522 -25.94 29.16 1.19
CA ASP A 522 -26.33 28.00 0.35
C ASP A 522 -25.48 26.73 0.55
N GLY A 523 -24.65 26.70 1.60
CA GLY A 523 -23.92 25.53 2.08
C GLY A 523 -24.80 24.58 2.89
N ASN A 524 -24.29 23.37 3.13
CA ASN A 524 -25.03 22.28 3.80
C ASN A 524 -24.35 21.79 5.09
N GLY A 525 -23.42 22.56 5.66
CA GLY A 525 -22.61 22.13 6.82
C GLY A 525 -21.57 21.07 6.48
N SER A 526 -21.12 21.00 5.22
CA SER A 526 -19.89 20.26 4.92
C SER A 526 -18.67 21.13 5.19
N ASP A 527 -17.51 20.53 5.40
CA ASP A 527 -16.24 21.26 5.46
C ASP A 527 -15.61 21.45 4.07
N ILE A 528 -14.78 22.48 3.91
CA ILE A 528 -13.95 22.64 2.71
C ILE A 528 -12.68 21.79 2.84
N GLY A 529 -12.39 20.96 1.83
CA GLY A 529 -11.21 20.11 1.73
C GLY A 529 -11.54 18.62 1.77
N ALA A 530 -10.50 17.79 1.91
CA ALA A 530 -10.60 16.33 1.93
C ALA A 530 -11.04 15.73 3.28
N PHE A 531 -11.14 16.58 4.31
CA PHE A 531 -11.43 16.19 5.68
C PHE A 531 -12.78 16.79 6.10
N GLU A 532 -13.64 15.96 6.67
CA GLU A 532 -14.90 16.39 7.30
C GLU A 532 -14.83 16.19 8.80
N ARG A 533 -14.74 17.26 9.58
CA ARG A 533 -14.67 17.16 11.04
C ARG A 533 -15.90 16.43 11.58
N GLN A 534 -15.66 15.38 12.35
CA GLN A 534 -16.72 14.62 13.00
C GLN A 534 -17.08 15.23 14.37
N ILE A 535 -18.28 14.96 14.87
CA ILE A 535 -18.68 15.35 16.24
C ILE A 535 -17.68 14.79 17.27
N ASP A 536 -17.19 13.57 17.03
CA ASP A 536 -16.18 12.91 17.86
C ASP A 536 -14.75 13.49 17.66
N ASP A 537 -14.47 14.19 16.55
CA ASP A 537 -13.26 15.02 16.38
C ASP A 537 -13.36 16.32 17.23
N VAL A 538 -14.52 16.54 17.86
CA VAL A 538 -14.76 17.47 18.97
C VAL A 538 -14.88 16.71 20.27
N SER A 539 -14.16 15.59 20.43
CA SER A 539 -13.74 15.17 21.76
C SER A 539 -13.20 16.43 22.42
N PHE A 540 -13.89 16.93 23.44
CA PHE A 540 -13.35 17.93 24.34
C PHE A 540 -11.95 17.42 24.62
N ASN A 541 -10.90 18.15 24.20
CA ASN A 541 -9.53 17.71 24.35
C ASN A 541 -9.38 17.38 25.83
N PHE A 542 -9.48 16.09 26.16
CA PHE A 542 -9.46 15.62 27.53
C PHE A 542 -8.02 15.73 27.91
N THR A 543 -7.66 16.94 28.33
CA THR A 543 -6.29 17.27 28.65
C THR A 543 -6.08 16.56 29.96
N PRO A 544 -5.27 15.48 30.00
CA PRO A 544 -5.23 14.65 31.18
C PRO A 544 -4.77 15.50 32.35
N PHE A 545 -5.44 15.34 33.50
CA PHE A 545 -5.14 16.07 34.72
C PHE A 545 -5.30 17.60 34.61
N ASP A 546 -6.20 18.11 33.78
CA ASP A 546 -6.66 19.51 33.81
C ASP A 546 -7.74 19.69 34.90
N PHE A 547 -7.36 20.10 36.11
CA PHE A 547 -8.27 20.25 37.25
C PHE A 547 -8.95 21.62 37.30
N ASP A 548 -8.45 22.62 36.58
CA ASP A 548 -9.02 23.99 36.59
C ASP A 548 -9.78 24.38 35.32
N GLY A 549 -9.68 23.57 34.26
CA GLY A 549 -10.41 23.69 33.00
C GLY A 549 -9.75 24.65 32.00
N ASP A 550 -8.46 24.92 32.12
CA ASP A 550 -7.72 25.81 31.21
C ASP A 550 -7.22 25.13 29.93
N SER A 551 -7.59 23.86 29.72
CA SER A 551 -7.17 22.99 28.62
C SER A 551 -5.66 22.71 28.61
N LYS A 552 -5.00 22.77 29.77
CA LYS A 552 -3.62 22.32 29.97
C LYS A 552 -3.55 21.38 31.17
N THR A 553 -2.57 20.48 31.12
CA THR A 553 -2.33 19.54 32.21
C THR A 553 -1.78 20.27 33.43
N ASP A 554 -2.45 20.10 34.57
CA ASP A 554 -1.94 20.53 35.87
C ASP A 554 -1.01 19.48 36.48
N VAL A 555 -0.13 19.93 37.36
CA VAL A 555 0.71 19.02 38.16
C VAL A 555 -0.01 18.71 39.46
N SER A 556 -0.19 17.43 39.77
CA SER A 556 -0.78 17.00 41.03
C SER A 556 0.09 15.99 41.80
N ILE A 557 -0.07 15.97 43.12
CA ILE A 557 0.58 15.03 44.04
C ILE A 557 -0.48 14.48 44.99
N PHE A 558 -0.63 13.15 45.03
CA PHE A 558 -1.35 12.48 46.11
C PHE A 558 -0.39 11.98 47.18
N ARG A 559 -0.64 12.33 48.44
CA ARG A 559 0.08 11.86 49.62
C ARG A 559 -0.79 10.84 50.36
N PRO A 560 -0.51 9.52 50.26
CA PRO A 560 -1.41 8.48 50.77
C PRO A 560 -1.66 8.52 52.29
N ALA A 561 -0.70 9.03 53.07
CA ALA A 561 -0.91 9.38 54.48
C ALA A 561 -0.42 10.82 54.65
N PRO A 562 -1.33 11.82 54.75
CA PRO A 562 -2.67 11.75 55.36
C PRO A 562 -3.88 11.65 54.41
N GLY A 563 -3.71 11.26 53.13
CA GLY A 563 -4.80 11.20 52.14
C GLY A 563 -5.05 12.55 51.49
N GLU A 564 -3.98 13.26 51.16
CA GLU A 564 -4.02 14.66 50.74
C GLU A 564 -3.59 14.81 49.28
N TRP A 565 -4.39 15.55 48.51
CA TRP A 565 -4.11 15.94 47.14
C TRP A 565 -3.66 17.38 47.09
N TRP A 566 -2.57 17.62 46.36
CA TRP A 566 -2.06 18.94 46.03
C TRP A 566 -2.11 19.10 44.52
N VAL A 567 -2.71 20.18 44.04
CA VAL A 567 -2.77 20.50 42.62
C VAL A 567 -2.18 21.88 42.40
N SER A 568 -1.26 21.99 41.42
CA SER A 568 -0.66 23.22 40.94
C SER A 568 -1.23 23.54 39.56
N ARG A 569 -2.01 24.62 39.50
CA ARG A 569 -2.74 25.06 38.31
C ARG A 569 -1.83 25.63 37.24
N SER A 570 -1.99 25.18 36.00
CA SER A 570 -1.28 25.72 34.84
C SER A 570 -1.73 27.11 34.43
N SER A 571 -2.97 27.49 34.78
CA SER A 571 -3.55 28.78 34.39
C SER A 571 -2.86 29.97 35.03
N ASP A 572 -2.49 29.85 36.31
CA ASP A 572 -1.96 30.97 37.11
C ASP A 572 -0.83 30.59 38.09
N GLY A 573 -0.44 29.31 38.15
CA GLY A 573 0.55 28.81 39.12
C GLY A 573 0.04 28.77 40.57
N GLY A 574 -1.24 29.00 40.81
CA GLY A 574 -1.89 28.84 42.11
C GLY A 574 -2.01 27.38 42.51
N ASN A 575 -2.13 27.11 43.81
CA ASN A 575 -2.29 25.76 44.34
C ASN A 575 -3.61 25.61 45.10
N PHE A 576 -4.23 24.45 45.02
CA PHE A 576 -5.28 24.03 45.95
C PHE A 576 -4.99 22.66 46.54
N THR A 577 -5.59 22.40 47.70
CA THR A 577 -5.39 21.16 48.46
C THR A 577 -6.72 20.60 48.94
N VAL A 578 -6.92 19.30 48.78
CA VAL A 578 -8.09 18.58 49.30
C VAL A 578 -7.66 17.34 50.06
N GLN A 579 -8.32 17.03 51.17
CA GLN A 579 -8.10 15.80 51.92
C GLN A 579 -9.16 14.77 51.52
N PHE A 580 -8.82 13.90 50.57
CA PHE A 580 -9.73 12.93 49.99
C PHE A 580 -8.98 11.65 49.57
N GLY A 581 -9.18 10.57 50.32
CA GLY A 581 -8.53 9.26 50.10
C GLY A 581 -7.84 8.69 51.35
N ALA A 582 -7.28 7.50 51.19
CA ALA A 582 -6.56 6.75 52.23
C ALA A 582 -5.29 6.08 51.68
N SER A 583 -4.47 5.51 52.57
CA SER A 583 -3.10 5.10 52.27
C SER A 583 -2.92 3.96 51.28
N ARG A 584 -4.00 3.25 50.91
CA ARG A 584 -3.98 2.11 49.99
C ARG A 584 -4.88 2.31 48.78
N ASP A 585 -5.44 3.50 48.62
CA ASP A 585 -6.29 3.81 47.47
C ASP A 585 -5.41 4.05 46.23
N LEU A 586 -5.86 3.59 45.07
CA LEU A 586 -5.22 3.84 43.78
C LEU A 586 -5.84 5.08 43.15
N ILE A 587 -5.01 6.03 42.72
CA ILE A 587 -5.50 7.26 42.10
C ILE A 587 -6.05 7.00 40.70
N VAL A 588 -7.20 7.60 40.38
CA VAL A 588 -7.88 7.48 39.08
C VAL A 588 -8.52 8.81 38.65
N PRO A 589 -7.80 9.94 38.71
CA PRO A 589 -8.41 11.24 38.42
C PRO A 589 -8.71 11.39 36.92
N THR A 590 -9.95 11.75 36.60
CA THR A 590 -10.47 12.00 35.25
C THR A 590 -11.83 12.71 35.39
N ASP A 591 -12.39 13.28 34.32
CA ASP A 591 -13.73 13.91 34.35
C ASP A 591 -14.85 12.85 34.30
N TYR A 592 -15.38 12.48 35.46
CA TYR A 592 -16.51 11.54 35.57
C TYR A 592 -17.87 12.25 35.46
N THR A 593 -17.91 13.58 35.55
CA THR A 593 -19.15 14.35 35.58
C THR A 593 -19.50 14.97 34.23
N GLY A 594 -18.52 15.10 33.34
CA GLY A 594 -18.62 15.70 32.01
C GLY A 594 -18.60 17.22 32.04
N ASP A 595 -18.00 17.82 33.06
CA ASP A 595 -17.94 19.28 33.22
C ASP A 595 -16.73 19.91 32.52
N GLY A 596 -15.87 19.08 31.92
CA GLY A 596 -14.64 19.47 31.24
C GLY A 596 -13.44 19.61 32.17
N LYS A 597 -13.53 19.20 33.44
CA LYS A 597 -12.43 19.22 34.41
C LYS A 597 -12.17 17.84 35.00
N THR A 598 -10.91 17.61 35.34
CA THR A 598 -10.50 16.39 36.04
C THR A 598 -11.07 16.38 37.45
N ASP A 599 -11.82 15.34 37.79
CA ASP A 599 -12.26 15.07 39.16
C ASP A 599 -11.13 14.44 39.99
N VAL A 600 -11.06 14.76 41.28
CA VAL A 600 -10.18 14.06 42.21
C VAL A 600 -10.84 12.73 42.56
N ALA A 601 -10.23 11.62 42.12
CA ALA A 601 -10.83 10.31 42.30
C ALA A 601 -9.82 9.22 42.68
N PHE A 602 -10.32 8.20 43.38
CA PHE A 602 -9.56 7.00 43.72
C PHE A 602 -10.42 5.73 43.68
N TRP A 603 -9.78 4.60 43.40
CA TRP A 603 -10.36 3.26 43.51
C TRP A 603 -9.75 2.53 44.71
N ARG A 604 -10.58 1.91 45.54
CA ARG A 604 -10.17 1.22 46.76
C ARG A 604 -10.03 -0.29 46.53
N PRO A 605 -8.81 -0.85 46.47
CA PRO A 605 -8.62 -2.27 46.14
C PRO A 605 -9.22 -3.25 47.14
N SER A 606 -9.35 -2.84 48.41
CA SER A 606 -9.92 -3.69 49.47
C SER A 606 -11.44 -3.85 49.38
N THR A 607 -12.13 -2.98 48.65
CA THR A 607 -13.61 -2.99 48.55
C THR A 607 -14.14 -2.93 47.13
N GLY A 608 -13.30 -2.67 46.12
CA GLY A 608 -13.74 -2.48 44.74
C GLY A 608 -14.59 -1.21 44.53
N GLN A 609 -14.49 -0.24 45.44
CA GLN A 609 -15.28 0.99 45.39
C GLN A 609 -14.51 2.13 44.74
N TRP A 610 -15.19 2.85 43.85
CA TRP A 610 -14.75 4.11 43.28
C TRP A 610 -15.27 5.25 44.15
N PHE A 611 -14.45 6.29 44.32
CA PHE A 611 -14.81 7.52 45.01
C PHE A 611 -14.41 8.68 44.12
N VAL A 612 -15.36 9.56 43.82
CA VAL A 612 -15.18 10.70 42.93
C VAL A 612 -15.56 11.96 43.69
N LEU A 613 -14.60 12.84 43.90
CA LEU A 613 -14.80 14.20 44.41
C LEU A 613 -14.96 15.14 43.21
N ARG A 614 -16.17 15.65 43.10
CA ARG A 614 -16.68 16.46 42.00
C ARG A 614 -15.97 17.80 41.89
N SER A 615 -15.45 18.11 40.71
CA SER A 615 -14.78 19.37 40.37
C SER A 615 -15.71 20.59 40.50
N GLU A 616 -17.03 20.41 40.35
CA GLU A 616 -17.98 21.51 40.26
C GLU A 616 -18.31 22.12 41.63
N ASP A 617 -18.34 21.29 42.68
CA ASP A 617 -18.84 21.68 44.00
C ASP A 617 -18.12 21.04 45.20
N PHE A 618 -17.10 20.20 44.98
CA PHE A 618 -16.38 19.43 46.00
C PHE A 618 -17.28 18.51 46.86
N SER A 619 -18.48 18.17 46.39
CA SER A 619 -19.23 17.02 46.91
C SER A 619 -18.62 15.72 46.37
N PHE A 620 -18.91 14.57 46.99
CA PHE A 620 -18.42 13.29 46.48
C PHE A 620 -19.54 12.26 46.41
N TYR A 621 -19.37 11.32 45.47
CA TYR A 621 -20.15 10.09 45.40
C TYR A 621 -19.24 8.88 45.31
N ALA A 622 -19.79 7.71 45.62
CA ALA A 622 -19.07 6.46 45.58
C ALA A 622 -19.97 5.33 45.07
N PHE A 623 -19.39 4.42 44.30
CA PHE A 623 -20.12 3.29 43.72
C PHE A 623 -19.23 2.04 43.60
N PRO A 624 -19.81 0.83 43.68
CA PRO A 624 -19.06 -0.42 43.57
C PRO A 624 -18.89 -0.84 42.10
N PHE A 625 -17.65 -0.97 41.64
CA PHE A 625 -17.34 -1.57 40.33
C PHE A 625 -15.92 -2.19 40.34
N GLY A 626 -15.86 -3.51 40.21
CA GLY A 626 -14.63 -4.30 40.36
C GLY A 626 -14.53 -5.02 41.71
N THR A 627 -13.45 -5.78 41.90
CA THR A 627 -13.15 -6.56 43.11
C THR A 627 -11.65 -6.55 43.44
N THR A 628 -11.28 -7.11 44.59
CA THR A 628 -9.87 -7.26 44.97
C THR A 628 -9.10 -8.06 43.92
N GLY A 629 -8.00 -7.49 43.44
CA GLY A 629 -7.16 -8.05 42.37
C GLY A 629 -7.38 -7.43 41.00
N ASP A 630 -8.43 -6.62 40.82
CA ASP A 630 -8.63 -5.85 39.59
C ASP A 630 -7.71 -4.61 39.54
N VAL A 631 -7.46 -4.09 38.34
CA VAL A 631 -6.72 -2.84 38.09
C VAL A 631 -7.67 -1.81 37.48
N PRO A 632 -7.85 -0.60 38.05
CA PRO A 632 -8.73 0.41 37.47
C PRO A 632 -8.15 0.99 36.17
N VAL A 633 -8.99 1.17 35.16
CA VAL A 633 -8.62 1.68 33.83
C VAL A 633 -9.72 2.62 33.29
N PRO A 634 -9.99 3.75 33.95
CA PRO A 634 -11.06 4.64 33.51
C PRO A 634 -10.73 5.31 32.17
N ALA A 635 -11.74 5.46 31.32
CA ALA A 635 -11.68 6.18 30.06
C ALA A 635 -13.12 6.49 29.60
N ASP A 636 -13.30 7.40 28.66
CA ASP A 636 -14.58 7.60 27.97
C ASP A 636 -14.74 6.48 26.91
N TYR A 637 -15.45 5.40 27.27
CA TYR A 637 -15.58 4.23 26.40
C TYR A 637 -16.74 4.34 25.41
N ASP A 638 -17.73 5.16 25.70
CA ASP A 638 -18.93 5.34 24.88
C ASP A 638 -18.99 6.67 24.10
N GLY A 639 -18.03 7.57 24.35
CA GLY A 639 -17.85 8.83 23.62
C GLY A 639 -18.80 9.93 24.07
N ASP A 640 -19.40 9.84 25.26
CA ASP A 640 -20.37 10.82 25.75
C ASP A 640 -19.72 12.07 26.39
N GLY A 641 -18.39 12.11 26.45
CA GLY A 641 -17.61 13.19 27.06
C GLY A 641 -17.38 13.01 28.57
N LYS A 642 -17.79 11.88 29.15
CA LYS A 642 -17.53 11.49 30.54
C LYS A 642 -16.65 10.26 30.57
N SER A 643 -15.79 10.19 31.57
CA SER A 643 -15.05 8.96 31.82
C SER A 643 -15.92 7.92 32.53
N ASP A 644 -15.87 6.71 32.01
CA ASP A 644 -16.46 5.54 32.65
C ASP A 644 -15.49 4.88 33.64
N ALA A 645 -16.06 4.29 34.68
CA ALA A 645 -15.32 3.36 35.52
C ALA A 645 -15.16 2.02 34.81
N ALA A 646 -13.92 1.62 34.54
CA ALA A 646 -13.59 0.30 34.03
C ALA A 646 -12.49 -0.36 34.85
N VAL A 647 -12.47 -1.69 34.84
CA VAL A 647 -11.43 -2.49 35.50
C VAL A 647 -10.88 -3.56 34.56
N PHE A 648 -9.57 -3.78 34.64
CA PHE A 648 -8.90 -4.87 33.96
C PHE A 648 -8.65 -6.03 34.94
N ARG A 649 -8.95 -7.24 34.49
CA ARG A 649 -8.74 -8.49 35.23
C ARG A 649 -7.89 -9.45 34.39
N GLY A 650 -6.62 -9.56 34.74
CA GLY A 650 -5.69 -10.52 34.13
C GLY A 650 -4.95 -11.33 35.20
N GLU A 651 -4.43 -12.50 34.85
CA GLU A 651 -3.51 -13.22 35.73
C GLU A 651 -2.18 -12.45 35.77
N PHE A 652 -1.79 -11.98 36.95
CA PHE A 652 -0.71 -11.00 37.14
C PHE A 652 0.64 -11.44 36.55
N VAL A 653 1.22 -10.56 35.74
CA VAL A 653 2.66 -10.28 35.71
C VAL A 653 2.79 -8.82 36.16
N ASP A 654 3.56 -8.57 37.22
CA ASP A 654 3.75 -7.26 37.84
C ASP A 654 4.15 -6.18 36.81
N LEU A 655 3.27 -5.23 36.56
CA LEU A 655 3.63 -3.92 36.03
C LEU A 655 3.58 -2.93 37.19
N VAL A 656 4.76 -2.60 37.70
CA VAL A 656 4.97 -1.47 38.62
C VAL A 656 4.94 -0.21 37.76
N TYR A 657 3.99 0.69 38.02
CA TYR A 657 4.02 2.09 37.54
C TYR A 657 4.97 2.93 38.37
#